data_AF-D1CII1-F1
#
_entry.id   AF-D1CII1-F1
#
_cell.length_a   1.000
_cell.length_b   1.000
_cell.length_c   1.000
_cell.angle_alpha   90.00
_cell.angle_beta   90.00
_cell.angle_gamma   90.00
#
_symmetry.space_group_name_H-M   'P 1'
#
loop_
_entity.id
_entity.type
_entity.pdbx_description
1 polymer ?
#
loop_
_entity_poly.entity_id
_entity_poly.type
_entity_poly.pdbx_seq_one_letter_code
_entity_poly.pdbx_strand_id
1 'polypeptide(L)'
;MLCILNPNKVHADGGNQVSVYLARKPSQQLDILDATVDNSIVYANRQTFIIALIGEQILLYRYCHGRLPYVLAGGLLLAAIVLLALLSNHQVTHAADCSQPLQELIDRAAPGAVVHVPPCIYRETVVIDKPLTLEAEPGAEIRGSDVWTGWQRVGSLWVHGGAPDFPQEGWCSPGYQRCAWPHQVFYDGKPLLQVAPTQTPQKGQFKVSGGKIFIADDPVGHTIEVTTRTQWVVGKADHVTIRGFVMRHSASNDGLGAIANNSHSWWTLENNKLLYAHNAAVMLYRGSGHRVVNNEIAFCGKMGLGARQISNSTIEGNRIHDNNTEMFHPQQVAAGMKTVILLNSVIRNNNVYSNNSPGIWCDLDCQNVTIVGNRVHDNKWQGIWYELSSSAKIYDNVVWSNGWSHIGWGWGAGILVHNSKRVEVYHNTVAWNRAGIWVKRQDRRGSAWHDPNWNHMFDIYIHDNWIISDSNKNNPTASGWSDSFDGDLFNPANNNRGYHNLYWYPTREGLGPRFAWKAPLATLASYNRTPGEESARYMSDSEKAQVLDSAHIPAPPDRTAPIGRVVIADGRGYTKFTTVSIALAATDPAGVALVRVSNIPDSKNGLLAYAKTSGYSPNMQWSLTNTAYGGSNINGKRTVYVQWMDKLGNWSNIYSDQIFLDTKAPIGAIHINSGDKYTKSRYVLLSATARDPSPGSGAYRVRFSNNARTWSKWRQFSGSMSIKWTLIKGQGTRTVYVQYRDRAGNVLTTKDSILLDSMPPYTYRPWVGFVRNTPAASGVPFKVGWREATDPAPASGVDRYIVQVSVNDGKWQSVDTTSGRSLPFTGSSGKHYRFRVRAIDHAGNAGAYAYGTTFMARRIEDGSANIRYIRTWSKGSTSRYASTRGAAMVMRFWGTDVAWIATKGPNRGKAAVYLDGVRVAVVNLYSSQLRGPSIVYAWSWDELGSHSIEIRVLGTHDIRSKGNRVDIDALLTLK
;
A
#
# COMPACT_ATOMS: atom_id res chain seq x y z
N MET A 1 5.12 -45.35 35.84
CA MET A 1 5.05 -45.49 34.36
C MET A 1 4.84 -44.10 33.77
N LEU A 2 5.86 -43.54 33.10
CA LEU A 2 5.83 -42.24 32.43
C LEU A 2 5.56 -42.47 30.93
N CYS A 3 4.67 -41.68 30.30
CA CYS A 3 4.50 -41.68 28.84
C CYS A 3 4.50 -40.23 28.33
N ILE A 4 5.28 -39.98 27.27
CA ILE A 4 5.44 -38.69 26.58
C ILE A 4 4.40 -38.60 25.44
N LEU A 5 3.77 -37.43 25.22
CA LEU A 5 2.87 -37.17 24.08
C LEU A 5 3.44 -36.09 23.13
N ASN A 6 3.12 -36.25 21.85
CA ASN A 6 3.76 -35.73 20.64
C ASN A 6 3.17 -34.36 20.18
N PRO A 7 3.94 -33.37 19.68
CA PRO A 7 3.52 -31.96 19.54
C PRO A 7 2.64 -31.59 18.32
N ASN A 8 2.28 -32.54 17.45
CA ASN A 8 1.88 -32.21 16.07
C ASN A 8 0.39 -31.85 15.81
N LYS A 9 -0.38 -31.28 16.75
CA LYS A 9 -1.75 -30.80 16.46
C LYS A 9 -2.19 -29.61 17.33
N VAL A 10 -1.83 -28.38 16.94
CA VAL A 10 -2.46 -27.14 17.42
C VAL A 10 -2.64 -26.20 16.22
N HIS A 11 -3.87 -25.78 15.94
CA HIS A 11 -4.19 -24.73 14.95
C HIS A 11 -4.82 -23.54 15.69
N ALA A 12 -4.37 -22.33 15.36
CA ALA A 12 -4.90 -21.07 15.88
C ALA A 12 -5.81 -20.42 14.84
N ASP A 13 -7.03 -20.07 15.22
CA ASP A 13 -7.90 -19.19 14.42
C ASP A 13 -8.03 -17.83 15.10
N GLY A 14 -8.00 -16.78 14.29
CA GLY A 14 -7.83 -15.39 14.69
C GLY A 14 -8.96 -14.85 15.58
N GLY A 15 -8.61 -14.54 16.82
CA GLY A 15 -9.41 -13.91 17.87
C GLY A 15 -8.79 -14.31 19.22
N ASN A 16 -8.79 -13.46 20.25
CA ASN A 16 -8.15 -13.72 21.55
C ASN A 16 -8.84 -14.83 22.39
N GLN A 17 -9.13 -15.99 21.79
CA GLN A 17 -9.61 -17.21 22.43
C GLN A 17 -8.85 -18.41 21.86
N VAL A 18 -8.29 -19.26 22.72
CA VAL A 18 -7.74 -20.56 22.33
C VAL A 18 -8.75 -21.63 22.76
N SER A 19 -9.38 -22.29 21.79
CA SER A 19 -10.21 -23.48 22.05
C SER A 19 -9.34 -24.74 21.99
N VAL A 20 -9.31 -25.53 23.06
CA VAL A 20 -8.62 -26.83 23.10
C VAL A 20 -9.65 -27.94 22.89
N TYR A 21 -9.57 -28.66 21.76
CA TYR A 21 -10.43 -29.81 21.49
C TYR A 21 -9.82 -31.08 22.10
N LEU A 22 -10.43 -31.61 23.16
CA LEU A 22 -10.11 -32.94 23.68
C LEU A 22 -10.90 -33.99 22.90
N ALA A 23 -10.22 -34.75 22.05
CA ALA A 23 -10.83 -35.92 21.41
C ALA A 23 -11.06 -37.02 22.45
N ARG A 24 -12.32 -37.36 22.71
CA ARG A 24 -12.73 -38.70 23.19
C ARG A 24 -13.44 -39.45 22.06
N LYS A 25 -13.39 -40.79 22.14
CA LYS A 25 -14.11 -41.72 21.27
C LYS A 25 -15.58 -41.33 21.04
N PRO A 26 -16.21 -41.77 19.93
CA PRO A 26 -17.37 -41.12 19.35
C PRO A 26 -18.67 -41.49 20.07
N SER A 27 -19.18 -40.57 20.89
CA SER A 27 -20.61 -40.33 21.19
C SER A 27 -20.69 -39.47 22.45
N GLN A 28 -21.60 -38.48 22.44
CA GLN A 28 -21.96 -37.53 23.50
C GLN A 28 -21.29 -36.14 23.46
N GLN A 29 -22.13 -35.15 23.78
CA GLN A 29 -22.03 -33.70 23.54
C GLN A 29 -20.77 -33.01 24.06
N LEU A 30 -20.34 -31.98 23.33
CA LEU A 30 -19.29 -31.02 23.68
C LEU A 30 -19.82 -30.01 24.72
N ASP A 31 -19.22 -29.98 25.91
CA ASP A 31 -19.33 -28.84 26.84
C ASP A 31 -18.17 -27.86 26.58
N ILE A 32 -18.50 -26.58 26.39
CA ILE A 32 -17.58 -25.47 26.14
C ILE A 32 -17.11 -24.91 27.49
N LEU A 33 -15.80 -24.78 27.68
CA LEU A 33 -15.19 -24.10 28.83
C LEU A 33 -14.45 -22.86 28.34
N ASP A 34 -15.03 -21.68 28.58
CA ASP A 34 -14.42 -20.37 28.32
C ASP A 34 -13.43 -20.00 29.44
N ALA A 35 -12.22 -19.59 29.09
CA ALA A 35 -11.26 -19.00 30.04
C ALA A 35 -10.52 -17.81 29.41
N THR A 36 -10.45 -16.71 30.16
CA THR A 36 -9.77 -15.45 29.79
C THR A 36 -8.47 -15.34 30.58
N VAL A 37 -7.35 -14.99 29.95
CA VAL A 37 -6.04 -14.87 30.61
C VAL A 37 -5.79 -13.42 30.98
N ASP A 38 -5.80 -13.12 32.28
CA ASP A 38 -5.16 -11.95 32.86
C ASP A 38 -4.42 -12.39 34.15
N ASN A 39 -3.30 -11.72 34.46
CA ASN A 39 -2.22 -12.12 35.39
C ASN A 39 -2.64 -12.48 36.84
N SER A 40 -3.36 -13.57 37.05
CA SER A 40 -3.63 -14.11 38.38
C SER A 40 -3.94 -15.61 38.37
N ILE A 41 -3.47 -16.28 39.42
CA ILE A 41 -3.57 -17.71 39.70
C ILE A 41 -5.02 -18.21 39.49
N VAL A 42 -5.20 -19.19 38.59
CA VAL A 42 -6.51 -19.84 38.37
C VAL A 42 -6.63 -21.09 39.22
N TYR A 43 -7.58 -21.11 40.16
CA TYR A 43 -8.10 -22.36 40.74
C TYR A 43 -9.13 -22.96 39.78
N ALA A 44 -8.79 -24.07 39.12
CA ALA A 44 -9.74 -24.89 38.38
C ALA A 44 -10.25 -26.03 39.26
N ASN A 45 -11.56 -26.05 39.52
CA ASN A 45 -12.19 -27.13 40.27
C ASN A 45 -12.20 -28.44 39.46
N ARG A 46 -11.73 -29.52 40.10
CA ARG A 46 -11.80 -30.94 39.69
C ARG A 46 -10.92 -31.41 38.52
N GLN A 47 -9.61 -31.23 38.61
CA GLN A 47 -8.56 -32.25 38.40
C GLN A 47 -7.18 -31.58 38.49
N THR A 48 -6.40 -31.93 39.52
CA THR A 48 -5.20 -31.19 39.90
C THR A 48 -4.01 -31.50 38.99
N PHE A 49 -3.54 -30.50 38.25
CA PHE A 49 -2.17 -30.43 37.70
C PHE A 49 -1.46 -29.25 38.37
N ILE A 50 -0.19 -29.44 38.76
CA ILE A 50 0.70 -28.35 39.18
C ILE A 50 1.77 -28.22 38.11
N ILE A 51 1.87 -27.04 37.49
CA ILE A 51 2.97 -26.66 36.60
C ILE A 51 3.87 -25.73 37.41
N ALA A 52 5.10 -26.15 37.69
CA ALA A 52 6.13 -25.30 38.28
C ALA A 52 7.26 -25.11 37.27
N LEU A 53 7.58 -23.86 36.96
CA LEU A 53 8.76 -23.47 36.19
C LEU A 53 9.90 -23.21 37.17
N ILE A 54 11.00 -23.97 37.06
CA ILE A 54 12.25 -23.76 37.79
C ILE A 54 13.37 -23.74 36.76
N GLY A 55 13.84 -22.56 36.37
CA GLY A 55 14.86 -22.41 35.31
C GLY A 55 14.37 -22.88 33.92
N GLU A 56 15.26 -23.51 33.13
CA GLU A 56 14.98 -23.95 31.74
C GLU A 56 14.37 -25.37 31.60
N GLN A 57 13.82 -25.97 32.67
CA GLN A 57 13.14 -27.27 32.56
C GLN A 57 11.68 -27.25 33.06
N ILE A 58 10.83 -28.03 32.38
CA ILE A 58 9.42 -28.25 32.73
C ILE A 58 9.30 -29.60 33.44
N LEU A 59 8.89 -29.59 34.71
CA LEU A 59 8.54 -30.81 35.47
C LEU A 59 7.01 -30.93 35.60
N LEU A 60 6.47 -32.00 35.02
CA LEU A 60 5.04 -32.34 35.05
C LEU A 60 4.79 -33.46 36.06
N TYR A 61 4.06 -33.15 37.14
CA TYR A 61 3.58 -34.16 38.09
C TYR A 61 2.09 -34.45 37.87
N ARG A 62 1.74 -35.73 37.77
CA ARG A 62 0.35 -36.22 37.81
C ARG A 62 0.18 -37.11 39.03
N TYR A 63 -0.78 -36.78 39.90
CA TYR A 63 -1.15 -37.64 41.03
C TYR A 63 -2.31 -38.56 40.65
N CYS A 64 -2.21 -39.84 40.99
CA CYS A 64 -3.26 -40.84 40.79
C CYS A 64 -3.83 -41.26 42.16
N HIS A 65 -5.14 -41.06 42.32
CA HIS A 65 -6.06 -41.61 43.34
C HIS A 65 -6.03 -41.09 44.80
N GLY A 66 -7.25 -40.89 45.35
CA GLY A 66 -7.56 -40.96 46.80
C GLY A 66 -8.00 -39.64 47.45
N ARG A 67 -9.25 -39.58 47.97
CA ARG A 67 -9.83 -38.43 48.69
C ARG A 67 -9.12 -38.17 50.03
N LEU A 68 -8.81 -36.90 50.35
CA LEU A 68 -8.45 -36.43 51.70
C LEU A 68 -9.35 -35.23 52.11
N PRO A 69 -9.77 -35.10 53.38
CA PRO A 69 -10.68 -34.06 53.85
C PRO A 69 -9.99 -32.70 54.06
N TYR A 70 -10.80 -31.65 53.91
CA TYR A 70 -10.51 -30.22 53.73
C TYR A 70 -9.62 -29.50 54.76
N VAL A 71 -9.05 -30.17 55.77
CA VAL A 71 -8.22 -29.54 56.82
C VAL A 71 -6.72 -29.50 56.44
N LEU A 72 -6.28 -30.26 55.44
CA LEU A 72 -4.88 -30.25 54.97
C LEU A 72 -4.62 -29.36 53.73
N ALA A 73 -5.68 -28.88 53.07
CA ALA A 73 -5.54 -27.92 51.96
C ALA A 73 -5.08 -26.53 52.45
N GLY A 74 -5.50 -26.13 53.66
CA GLY A 74 -4.95 -24.94 54.33
C GLY A 74 -3.49 -25.11 54.75
N GLY A 75 -3.10 -26.31 55.18
CA GLY A 75 -1.72 -26.65 55.55
C GLY A 75 -0.76 -26.72 54.36
N LEU A 76 -1.21 -27.17 53.20
CA LEU A 76 -0.40 -27.22 51.96
C LEU A 76 -0.32 -25.86 51.25
N LEU A 77 -1.34 -25.00 51.39
CA LEU A 77 -1.27 -23.60 50.95
C LEU A 77 -0.37 -22.78 51.87
N LEU A 78 -0.42 -23.02 53.19
CA LEU A 78 0.57 -22.47 54.11
C LEU A 78 1.95 -23.04 53.82
N ALA A 79 2.11 -24.34 53.55
CA ALA A 79 3.40 -24.93 53.24
C ALA A 79 3.94 -24.46 51.89
N ALA A 80 3.10 -24.21 50.88
CA ALA A 80 3.52 -23.67 49.59
C ALA A 80 3.73 -22.15 49.63
N ILE A 81 3.00 -21.39 50.45
CA ILE A 81 3.28 -19.96 50.71
C ILE A 81 4.49 -19.83 51.62
N VAL A 82 4.73 -20.75 52.54
CA VAL A 82 5.95 -20.85 53.34
C VAL A 82 7.10 -21.37 52.49
N LEU A 83 6.90 -22.27 51.52
CA LEU A 83 7.94 -22.69 50.57
C LEU A 83 8.20 -21.59 49.54
N LEU A 84 7.20 -20.86 49.07
CA LEU A 84 7.34 -19.67 48.23
C LEU A 84 7.91 -18.51 49.02
N ALA A 85 7.62 -18.36 50.31
CA ALA A 85 8.26 -17.38 51.20
C ALA A 85 9.66 -17.83 51.64
N LEU A 86 9.97 -19.12 51.67
CA LEU A 86 11.32 -19.67 51.87
C LEU A 86 12.13 -19.62 50.56
N LEU A 87 11.49 -19.68 49.39
CA LEU A 87 12.11 -19.57 48.06
C LEU A 87 12.14 -18.12 47.54
N SER A 88 11.28 -17.22 48.03
CA SER A 88 11.35 -15.76 47.82
C SER A 88 12.04 -15.02 48.97
N ASN A 89 12.25 -15.67 50.14
CA ASN A 89 13.31 -15.35 51.10
C ASN A 89 14.58 -16.17 50.88
N HIS A 90 14.79 -16.75 49.69
CA HIS A 90 16.11 -16.52 49.11
C HIS A 90 16.16 -15.06 48.66
N GLN A 91 16.21 -14.15 49.65
CA GLN A 91 17.27 -13.16 49.63
C GLN A 91 18.46 -13.93 49.07
N VAL A 92 18.95 -13.53 47.90
CA VAL A 92 20.30 -13.91 47.51
C VAL A 92 21.12 -13.37 48.67
N THR A 93 21.36 -14.21 49.68
CA THR A 93 22.40 -14.00 50.64
C THR A 93 23.60 -14.04 49.74
N HIS A 94 24.01 -12.86 49.27
CA HIS A 94 25.27 -12.67 48.58
C HIS A 94 26.27 -13.44 49.45
N ALA A 95 26.97 -14.40 48.84
CA ALA A 95 28.00 -15.13 49.56
C ALA A 95 28.84 -14.07 50.27
N ALA A 96 28.98 -14.21 51.59
CA ALA A 96 29.63 -13.17 52.37
C ALA A 96 31.08 -13.05 51.92
N ASP A 97 31.63 -11.85 52.00
CA ASP A 97 33.06 -11.67 51.82
C ASP A 97 33.79 -12.52 52.88
N CYS A 98 34.86 -13.18 52.44
CA CYS A 98 35.63 -14.07 53.32
C CYS A 98 36.29 -13.27 54.44
N SER A 99 36.20 -13.80 55.68
CA SER A 99 36.92 -13.23 56.82
C SER A 99 38.41 -13.59 56.85
N GLN A 100 38.78 -14.70 56.21
CA GLN A 100 40.15 -15.16 56.04
C GLN A 100 40.60 -14.99 54.57
N PRO A 101 41.77 -14.37 54.29
CA PRO A 101 42.32 -14.29 52.94
C PRO A 101 42.67 -15.66 52.35
N LEU A 102 42.40 -15.86 51.06
CA LEU A 102 42.83 -17.05 50.33
C LEU A 102 44.35 -17.12 50.24
N GLN A 103 45.04 -15.98 50.15
CA GLN A 103 46.51 -15.97 50.16
C GLN A 103 47.08 -16.65 51.41
N GLU A 104 46.46 -16.48 52.57
CA GLU A 104 46.95 -17.10 53.80
C GLU A 104 46.81 -18.63 53.77
N LEU A 105 45.74 -19.16 53.16
CA LEU A 105 45.57 -20.60 52.95
C LEU A 105 46.65 -21.16 52.01
N ILE A 106 47.03 -20.40 50.97
CA ILE A 106 48.12 -20.74 50.03
C ILE A 106 49.48 -20.71 50.74
N ASP A 107 49.73 -19.69 51.54
CA ASP A 107 51.01 -19.50 52.23
C ASP A 107 51.28 -20.63 53.23
N ARG A 108 50.25 -21.04 53.98
CA ARG A 108 50.32 -22.14 54.96
C ARG A 108 50.42 -23.52 54.33
N ALA A 109 50.01 -23.69 53.07
CA ALA A 109 50.04 -24.98 52.40
C ALA A 109 51.48 -25.44 52.09
N ALA A 110 51.73 -26.73 52.29
CA ALA A 110 52.98 -27.36 51.86
C ALA A 110 53.02 -27.48 50.33
N PRO A 111 54.20 -27.40 49.67
CA PRO A 111 54.33 -27.67 48.25
C PRO A 111 53.72 -29.03 47.85
N GLY A 112 52.91 -29.04 46.81
CA GLY A 112 52.18 -30.21 46.30
C GLY A 112 50.86 -30.48 47.01
N ALA A 113 50.49 -29.72 48.05
CA ALA A 113 49.23 -29.93 48.77
C ALA A 113 47.99 -29.55 47.94
N VAL A 114 46.85 -30.08 48.36
CA VAL A 114 45.53 -29.63 47.94
C VAL A 114 45.00 -28.65 49.00
N VAL A 115 44.67 -27.44 48.58
CA VAL A 115 44.01 -26.44 49.42
C VAL A 115 42.53 -26.46 49.04
N HIS A 116 41.71 -26.97 49.95
CA HIS A 116 40.25 -26.85 49.85
C HIS A 116 39.85 -25.44 50.26
N VAL A 117 39.17 -24.73 49.36
CA VAL A 117 38.84 -23.31 49.50
C VAL A 117 37.36 -23.15 49.88
N PRO A 118 37.05 -22.65 51.09
CA PRO A 118 35.68 -22.49 51.59
C PRO A 118 34.76 -21.63 50.71
N PRO A 119 33.43 -21.81 50.82
CA PRO A 119 32.45 -21.12 49.98
C PRO A 119 32.18 -19.68 50.46
N CYS A 120 33.02 -18.74 50.03
CA CYS A 120 32.83 -17.31 50.26
C CYS A 120 33.47 -16.46 49.13
N ILE A 121 33.30 -15.14 49.18
CA ILE A 121 33.84 -14.22 48.17
C ILE A 121 35.21 -13.67 48.59
N TYR A 122 36.25 -14.05 47.86
CA TYR A 122 37.63 -13.58 48.01
C TYR A 122 37.87 -12.37 47.10
N ARG A 123 37.82 -11.17 47.67
CA ARG A 123 38.13 -9.90 46.97
C ARG A 123 39.63 -9.61 47.04
N GLU A 124 40.42 -10.43 46.37
CA GLU A 124 41.88 -10.34 46.39
C GLU A 124 42.51 -10.85 45.09
N THR A 125 43.80 -10.56 44.92
CA THR A 125 44.65 -11.21 43.92
C THR A 125 45.52 -12.23 44.65
N VAL A 126 45.52 -13.48 44.21
CA VAL A 126 46.32 -14.54 44.84
C VAL A 126 47.57 -14.87 44.05
N VAL A 127 48.68 -15.12 44.75
CA VAL A 127 49.98 -15.49 44.20
C VAL A 127 50.25 -16.95 44.57
N ILE A 128 50.53 -17.78 43.56
CA ILE A 128 50.88 -19.19 43.73
C ILE A 128 52.36 -19.37 43.38
N ASP A 129 53.21 -19.49 44.39
CA ASP A 129 54.67 -19.52 44.29
C ASP A 129 55.29 -20.90 44.58
N LYS A 130 54.45 -21.91 44.75
CA LYS A 130 54.83 -23.31 44.93
C LYS A 130 53.88 -24.23 44.16
N PRO A 131 54.30 -25.45 43.77
CA PRO A 131 53.38 -26.46 43.24
C PRO A 131 52.20 -26.64 44.18
N LEU A 132 50.97 -26.62 43.66
CA LEU A 132 49.77 -26.62 44.50
C LEU A 132 48.51 -26.97 43.70
N THR A 133 47.53 -27.58 44.36
CA THR A 133 46.15 -27.65 43.84
C THR A 133 45.25 -26.75 44.67
N LEU A 134 44.60 -25.77 44.03
CA LEU A 134 43.49 -25.03 44.59
C LEU A 134 42.18 -25.68 44.16
N GLU A 135 41.40 -26.15 45.14
CA GLU A 135 40.10 -26.77 44.92
C GLU A 135 39.00 -25.97 45.64
N ALA A 136 38.17 -25.29 44.87
CA ALA A 136 37.04 -24.54 45.38
C ALA A 136 35.89 -25.46 45.81
N GLU A 137 35.39 -25.25 47.03
CA GLU A 137 34.07 -25.73 47.43
C GLU A 137 32.97 -24.93 46.72
N PRO A 138 31.78 -25.52 46.46
CA PRO A 138 30.69 -24.83 45.78
C PRO A 138 30.29 -23.51 46.45
N GLY A 139 30.54 -22.39 45.77
CA GLY A 139 30.27 -21.04 46.28
C GLY A 139 31.53 -20.22 46.54
N ALA A 140 32.73 -20.79 46.41
CA ALA A 140 33.98 -20.04 46.48
C ALA A 140 34.18 -19.19 45.22
N GLU A 141 34.39 -17.88 45.41
CA GLU A 141 34.62 -16.95 44.30
C GLU A 141 35.87 -16.10 44.48
N ILE A 142 36.61 -15.81 43.40
CA ILE A 142 37.64 -14.76 43.39
C ILE A 142 37.12 -13.54 42.63
N ARG A 143 37.17 -12.36 43.24
CA ARG A 143 36.67 -11.09 42.67
C ARG A 143 37.81 -10.09 42.48
N GLY A 144 37.90 -9.55 41.27
CA GLY A 144 38.77 -8.40 40.98
C GLY A 144 38.12 -7.05 41.31
N SER A 145 36.89 -7.05 41.83
CA SER A 145 36.11 -5.86 42.20
C SER A 145 35.83 -5.76 43.70
N ASP A 146 35.56 -4.54 44.16
CA ASP A 146 35.09 -4.24 45.52
C ASP A 146 33.71 -3.60 45.50
N VAL A 147 32.93 -3.80 46.58
CA VAL A 147 31.64 -3.12 46.77
C VAL A 147 31.90 -1.67 47.18
N TRP A 148 31.38 -0.73 46.42
CA TRP A 148 31.51 0.70 46.67
C TRP A 148 30.22 1.27 47.24
N THR A 149 30.29 1.83 48.44
CA THR A 149 29.18 2.50 49.13
C THR A 149 29.44 4.01 49.26
N GLY A 150 28.45 4.80 49.68
CA GLY A 150 28.67 6.23 49.96
C GLY A 150 28.70 7.13 48.72
N TRP A 151 28.02 6.72 47.65
CA TRP A 151 27.85 7.51 46.43
C TRP A 151 27.17 8.87 46.70
N GLN A 152 27.71 9.94 46.11
CA GLN A 152 27.22 11.30 46.28
C GLN A 152 26.45 11.75 45.03
N ARG A 153 25.27 12.35 45.23
CA ARG A 153 24.48 12.90 44.13
C ARG A 153 25.05 14.24 43.66
N VAL A 154 25.42 14.35 42.39
CA VAL A 154 25.91 15.57 41.75
C VAL A 154 25.11 15.83 40.48
N GLY A 155 24.23 16.84 40.51
CA GLY A 155 23.26 17.07 39.44
C GLY A 155 22.32 15.88 39.27
N SER A 156 22.29 15.30 38.07
CA SER A 156 21.49 14.11 37.74
C SER A 156 22.25 12.79 37.87
N LEU A 157 23.51 12.81 38.32
CA LEU A 157 24.38 11.63 38.40
C LEU A 157 24.76 11.32 39.85
N TRP A 158 25.23 10.10 40.07
CA TRP A 158 25.87 9.65 41.30
C TRP A 158 27.36 9.48 41.09
N VAL A 159 28.16 9.93 42.05
CA VAL A 159 29.60 10.08 41.92
C VAL A 159 30.31 9.45 43.13
N HIS A 160 31.38 8.73 42.86
CA HIS A 160 32.30 8.23 43.88
C HIS A 160 33.75 8.58 43.50
N GLY A 161 34.54 9.04 44.48
CA GLY A 161 35.96 9.33 44.29
C GLY A 161 36.84 8.09 44.39
N GLY A 162 38.11 8.21 44.00
CA GLY A 162 39.08 7.12 44.16
C GLY A 162 39.01 6.05 43.08
N ALA A 163 38.60 6.41 41.86
CA ALA A 163 38.72 5.52 40.70
C ALA A 163 40.16 4.99 40.61
N PRO A 164 40.39 3.66 40.61
CA PRO A 164 41.73 3.09 40.47
C PRO A 164 42.40 3.59 39.18
N ASP A 165 43.71 3.75 39.18
CA ASP A 165 44.43 4.10 37.95
C ASP A 165 44.88 2.82 37.24
N PHE A 166 44.43 2.64 36.00
CA PHE A 166 44.77 1.49 35.17
C PHE A 166 45.41 1.95 33.86
N PRO A 167 46.41 1.22 33.34
CA PRO A 167 47.00 1.53 32.03
C PRO A 167 45.94 1.57 30.94
N GLN A 168 45.89 2.66 30.18
CA GLN A 168 44.96 2.82 29.06
C GLN A 168 45.55 2.23 27.78
N GLU A 169 45.33 0.94 27.58
CA GLU A 169 45.95 0.15 26.52
C GLU A 169 44.91 -0.68 25.76
N GLY A 170 45.04 -0.73 24.44
CA GLY A 170 44.20 -1.60 23.60
C GLY A 170 44.07 -1.11 22.16
N TRP A 171 44.01 -2.06 21.22
CA TRP A 171 43.70 -1.77 19.82
C TRP A 171 42.19 -1.88 19.60
N CYS A 172 41.49 -0.75 19.65
CA CYS A 172 40.04 -0.72 19.55
C CYS A 172 39.56 -0.78 18.09
N SER A 173 38.35 -1.31 17.90
CA SER A 173 37.64 -1.16 16.63
C SER A 173 37.43 0.32 16.28
N PRO A 174 37.46 0.70 14.98
CA PRO A 174 37.20 2.07 14.56
C PRO A 174 35.87 2.61 15.12
N GLY A 175 35.90 3.82 15.67
CA GLY A 175 34.74 4.46 16.30
C GLY A 175 34.47 4.05 17.75
N TYR A 176 35.28 3.17 18.34
CA TYR A 176 35.20 2.77 19.74
C TYR A 176 36.50 3.09 20.48
N GLN A 177 36.39 3.46 21.75
CA GLN A 177 37.55 3.75 22.62
C GLN A 177 37.53 2.93 23.93
N ARG A 178 36.40 2.28 24.25
CA ARG A 178 36.21 1.57 25.53
C ARG A 178 37.15 0.39 25.75
N CYS A 179 37.67 -0.22 24.68
CA CYS A 179 38.64 -1.29 24.81
C CYS A 179 39.91 -0.86 25.57
N ALA A 180 40.26 0.43 25.51
CA ALA A 180 41.43 0.98 26.18
C ALA A 180 41.14 1.45 27.61
N TRP A 181 39.94 1.20 28.16
CA TRP A 181 39.55 1.67 29.48
C TRP A 181 39.21 0.47 30.38
N PRO A 182 40.14 0.00 31.23
CA PRO A 182 39.97 -1.25 31.96
C PRO A 182 38.94 -1.25 33.09
N HIS A 183 38.41 -0.09 33.45
CA HIS A 183 37.38 0.02 34.48
C HIS A 183 36.13 -0.74 34.07
N GLN A 184 35.58 -1.50 35.01
CA GLN A 184 34.24 -2.05 34.86
C GLN A 184 33.45 -1.76 36.14
N VAL A 185 32.18 -1.43 35.96
CA VAL A 185 31.23 -1.17 37.05
C VAL A 185 30.05 -2.11 36.88
N PHE A 186 29.63 -2.73 37.98
CA PHE A 186 28.52 -3.67 37.99
C PHE A 186 27.45 -3.19 38.97
N TYR A 187 26.20 -3.17 38.52
CA TYR A 187 25.03 -2.80 39.29
C TYR A 187 24.20 -4.07 39.53
N ASP A 188 24.12 -4.52 40.78
CA ASP A 188 23.55 -5.82 41.17
C ASP A 188 24.09 -6.98 40.31
N GLY A 189 25.41 -6.97 40.10
CA GLY A 189 26.12 -7.96 39.29
C GLY A 189 25.96 -7.81 37.77
N LYS A 190 25.21 -6.82 37.28
CA LYS A 190 25.08 -6.53 35.83
C LYS A 190 26.09 -5.47 35.40
N PRO A 191 26.86 -5.69 34.31
CA PRO A 191 27.83 -4.70 33.85
C PRO A 191 27.13 -3.44 33.34
N LEU A 192 27.66 -2.28 33.73
CA LEU A 192 27.35 -0.99 33.13
C LEU A 192 28.27 -0.73 31.94
N LEU A 193 27.77 -0.03 30.92
CA LEU A 193 28.55 0.33 29.75
C LEU A 193 29.39 1.58 30.02
N GLN A 194 30.70 1.53 29.80
CA GLN A 194 31.55 2.71 29.90
C GLN A 194 31.36 3.64 28.70
N VAL A 195 31.13 4.94 28.98
CA VAL A 195 31.09 6.01 27.98
C VAL A 195 32.28 6.95 28.11
N ALA A 196 32.53 7.77 27.06
CA ALA A 196 33.67 8.66 27.05
C ALA A 196 33.62 9.67 28.22
N PRO A 197 34.77 10.12 28.75
CA PRO A 197 34.80 11.08 29.87
C PRO A 197 34.02 12.38 29.61
N THR A 198 33.94 12.79 28.35
CA THR A 198 33.23 13.99 27.87
C THR A 198 31.71 13.80 27.78
N GLN A 199 31.21 12.57 27.78
CA GLN A 199 29.79 12.26 27.69
C GLN A 199 29.12 12.30 29.08
N THR A 200 27.80 12.49 29.11
CA THR A 200 26.99 12.36 30.32
C THR A 200 26.36 10.97 30.32
N PRO A 201 26.71 10.07 31.26
CA PRO A 201 26.14 8.73 31.33
C PRO A 201 24.61 8.75 31.39
N GLN A 202 23.99 7.84 30.66
CA GLN A 202 22.57 7.50 30.79
C GLN A 202 22.41 6.25 31.66
N LYS A 203 21.16 5.89 32.00
CA LYS A 203 20.86 4.66 32.74
C LYS A 203 21.51 3.44 32.06
N GLY A 204 22.14 2.57 32.84
CA GLY A 204 22.95 1.44 32.38
C GLY A 204 24.38 1.82 31.97
N GLN A 205 24.82 3.04 32.22
CA GLN A 205 26.14 3.55 31.79
C GLN A 205 26.91 4.19 32.94
N PHE A 206 28.23 4.20 32.80
CA PHE A 206 29.13 4.93 33.69
C PHE A 206 30.23 5.65 32.90
N LYS A 207 30.91 6.59 33.55
CA LYS A 207 32.18 7.14 33.05
C LYS A 207 33.19 7.28 34.16
N VAL A 208 34.46 7.36 33.77
CA VAL A 208 35.57 7.73 34.64
C VAL A 208 36.09 9.10 34.19
N SER A 209 36.17 10.06 35.12
CA SER A 209 36.68 11.40 34.84
C SER A 209 37.27 12.03 36.10
N GLY A 210 38.50 12.57 36.01
CA GLY A 210 39.16 13.24 37.14
C GLY A 210 39.31 12.38 38.40
N GLY A 211 39.63 11.09 38.24
CA GLY A 211 39.77 10.15 39.36
C GLY A 211 38.44 9.77 40.05
N LYS A 212 37.30 10.04 39.40
CA LYS A 212 35.96 9.74 39.91
C LYS A 212 35.19 8.86 38.93
N ILE A 213 34.33 8.01 39.48
CA ILE A 213 33.34 7.24 38.73
C ILE A 213 31.99 7.94 38.83
N PHE A 214 31.32 8.10 37.70
CA PHE A 214 29.97 8.66 37.61
C PHE A 214 29.04 7.60 37.04
N ILE A 215 27.92 7.35 37.70
CA ILE A 215 26.84 6.47 37.23
C ILE A 215 25.53 7.26 37.14
N ALA A 216 24.65 6.86 36.24
CA ALA A 216 23.31 7.46 36.13
C ALA A 216 22.26 6.71 36.96
N ASP A 217 22.44 5.39 37.14
CA ASP A 217 21.57 4.57 37.97
C ASP A 217 21.67 4.97 39.45
N ASP A 218 20.57 4.84 40.17
CA ASP A 218 20.49 5.16 41.60
C ASP A 218 21.10 4.03 42.44
N PRO A 219 22.24 4.25 43.13
CA PRO A 219 22.90 3.20 43.90
C PRO A 219 22.21 2.90 45.23
N VAL A 220 21.19 3.68 45.65
CA VAL A 220 20.53 3.50 46.95
C VAL A 220 19.78 2.16 46.99
N GLY A 221 20.17 1.29 47.92
CA GLY A 221 19.58 -0.04 48.08
C GLY A 221 20.12 -1.10 47.11
N HIS A 222 21.16 -0.77 46.34
CA HIS A 222 21.74 -1.63 45.31
C HIS A 222 23.22 -1.90 45.57
N THR A 223 23.71 -3.05 45.10
CA THR A 223 25.13 -3.40 45.21
C THR A 223 25.88 -2.87 43.99
N ILE A 224 26.80 -1.93 44.22
CA ILE A 224 27.68 -1.42 43.16
C ILE A 224 29.08 -1.99 43.34
N GLU A 225 29.53 -2.80 42.38
CA GLU A 225 30.89 -3.32 42.36
C GLU A 225 31.74 -2.57 41.33
N VAL A 226 32.95 -2.19 41.73
CA VAL A 226 33.91 -1.52 40.85
C VAL A 226 35.18 -2.34 40.81
N THR A 227 35.70 -2.61 39.62
CA THR A 227 36.99 -3.30 39.45
C THR A 227 38.13 -2.50 40.07
N THR A 228 38.89 -3.14 40.96
CA THR A 228 40.04 -2.55 41.65
C THR A 228 41.34 -3.31 41.39
N ARG A 229 41.26 -4.49 40.77
CA ARG A 229 42.39 -5.40 40.54
C ARG A 229 42.46 -5.85 39.09
N THR A 230 43.67 -6.07 38.60
CA THR A 230 43.93 -6.49 37.21
C THR A 230 43.98 -8.01 37.05
N GLN A 231 44.25 -8.77 38.11
CA GLN A 231 44.37 -10.23 38.07
C GLN A 231 43.67 -10.90 39.25
N TRP A 232 43.11 -12.08 39.02
CA TRP A 232 42.66 -13.01 40.06
C TRP A 232 43.84 -13.84 40.58
N VAL A 233 44.67 -14.36 39.67
CA VAL A 233 45.75 -15.31 40.01
C VAL A 233 47.05 -14.95 39.30
N VAL A 234 48.13 -14.88 40.06
CA VAL A 234 49.50 -14.66 39.61
C VAL A 234 50.32 -15.93 39.87
N GLY A 235 50.69 -16.63 38.81
CA GLY A 235 51.53 -17.82 38.86
C GLY A 235 53.02 -17.51 39.00
N LYS A 236 53.71 -18.24 39.86
CA LYS A 236 55.17 -18.20 40.07
C LYS A 236 55.79 -19.58 40.30
N ALA A 237 55.04 -20.64 39.99
CA ALA A 237 55.48 -22.02 40.14
C ALA A 237 54.93 -22.93 39.04
N ASP A 238 55.68 -23.99 38.80
CA ASP A 238 55.26 -25.12 37.97
C ASP A 238 54.25 -26.01 38.71
N HIS A 239 53.54 -26.88 37.98
CA HIS A 239 52.64 -27.89 38.57
C HIS A 239 51.53 -27.31 39.45
N VAL A 240 50.83 -26.31 38.92
CA VAL A 240 49.68 -25.68 39.59
C VAL A 240 48.37 -26.18 38.99
N THR A 241 47.43 -26.59 39.82
CA THR A 241 46.06 -26.92 39.43
C THR A 241 45.08 -25.97 40.10
N ILE A 242 44.14 -25.42 39.33
CA ILE A 242 43.06 -24.56 39.85
C ILE A 242 41.74 -25.12 39.35
N ARG A 243 40.85 -25.51 40.27
CA ARG A 243 39.57 -26.12 39.90
C ARG A 243 38.39 -25.71 40.76
N GLY A 244 37.21 -25.68 40.11
CA GLY A 244 35.91 -25.46 40.74
C GLY A 244 35.54 -24.00 41.03
N PHE A 245 36.41 -23.04 40.70
CA PHE A 245 36.19 -21.63 41.08
C PHE A 245 35.20 -20.93 40.17
N VAL A 246 34.49 -19.95 40.74
CA VAL A 246 33.94 -18.83 39.97
C VAL A 246 34.87 -17.63 40.14
N MET A 247 35.35 -17.03 39.06
CA MET A 247 36.20 -15.84 39.11
C MET A 247 35.60 -14.74 38.23
N ARG A 248 35.50 -13.51 38.76
CA ARG A 248 34.77 -12.42 38.11
C ARG A 248 35.41 -11.03 38.29
N HIS A 249 35.08 -10.14 37.37
CA HIS A 249 35.27 -8.68 37.46
C HIS A 249 36.75 -8.26 37.56
N SER A 250 37.54 -8.56 36.51
CA SER A 250 38.97 -8.21 36.48
C SER A 250 39.24 -7.08 35.52
N ALA A 251 39.94 -6.03 35.95
CA ALA A 251 40.45 -4.97 35.06
C ALA A 251 41.75 -5.40 34.34
N SER A 252 41.79 -6.62 33.78
CA SER A 252 43.01 -7.18 33.19
C SER A 252 43.56 -6.32 32.06
N ASN A 253 44.89 -6.29 31.93
CA ASN A 253 45.62 -5.43 30.99
C ASN A 253 46.06 -6.19 29.73
N ASP A 254 46.67 -5.48 28.79
CA ASP A 254 47.15 -6.08 27.54
C ASP A 254 48.54 -6.72 27.75
N GLY A 255 48.57 -8.05 27.81
CA GLY A 255 49.81 -8.82 27.98
C GLY A 255 49.77 -9.82 29.14
N LEU A 256 48.94 -9.56 30.16
CA LEU A 256 48.67 -10.47 31.27
C LEU A 256 47.15 -10.64 31.43
N GLY A 257 46.68 -11.89 31.36
CA GLY A 257 45.27 -12.23 31.60
C GLY A 257 44.93 -12.14 33.08
N ALA A 258 43.64 -12.25 33.42
CA ALA A 258 43.19 -12.31 34.80
C ALA A 258 43.79 -13.51 35.56
N ILE A 259 44.15 -14.57 34.84
CA ILE A 259 45.03 -15.66 35.28
C ILE A 259 46.27 -15.66 34.38
N ALA A 260 47.45 -15.66 34.98
CA ALA A 260 48.72 -15.77 34.28
C ALA A 260 49.65 -16.80 34.94
N ASN A 261 50.23 -17.71 34.14
CA ASN A 261 51.24 -18.69 34.59
C ASN A 261 52.67 -18.12 34.63
N ASN A 262 52.89 -16.93 34.05
CA ASN A 262 54.18 -16.22 34.03
C ASN A 262 55.41 -17.08 33.68
N SER A 263 55.35 -17.86 32.59
CA SER A 263 56.43 -18.75 32.09
C SER A 263 56.65 -20.07 32.84
N HIS A 264 55.78 -20.41 33.80
CA HIS A 264 55.82 -21.70 34.48
C HIS A 264 55.00 -22.77 33.75
N SER A 265 55.42 -24.03 33.81
CA SER A 265 54.88 -25.18 33.06
C SER A 265 53.89 -26.03 33.88
N TRP A 266 53.19 -26.94 33.21
CA TRP A 266 52.26 -27.91 33.81
C TRP A 266 51.11 -27.27 34.62
N TRP A 267 50.59 -26.13 34.15
CA TRP A 267 49.38 -25.54 34.71
C TRP A 267 48.12 -26.24 34.22
N THR A 268 47.24 -26.60 35.15
CA THR A 268 45.91 -27.14 34.89
C THR A 268 44.83 -26.19 35.39
N LEU A 269 43.98 -25.70 34.48
CA LEU A 269 42.76 -24.96 34.80
C LEU A 269 41.58 -25.86 34.46
N GLU A 270 40.82 -26.30 35.46
CA GLU A 270 39.78 -27.30 35.29
C GLU A 270 38.44 -26.94 35.94
N ASN A 271 37.32 -27.12 35.24
CA ASN A 271 35.97 -26.96 35.82
C ASN A 271 35.71 -25.58 36.48
N ASN A 272 36.31 -24.51 35.97
CA ASN A 272 36.12 -23.15 36.49
C ASN A 272 35.11 -22.34 35.66
N LYS A 273 34.53 -21.29 36.25
CA LYS A 273 33.81 -20.22 35.55
C LYS A 273 34.61 -18.93 35.62
N LEU A 274 35.13 -18.48 34.49
CA LEU A 274 36.04 -17.34 34.36
C LEU A 274 35.35 -16.25 33.55
N LEU A 275 34.83 -15.22 34.22
CA LEU A 275 33.87 -14.29 33.62
C LEU A 275 34.28 -12.83 33.80
N TYR A 276 33.92 -11.97 32.83
CA TYR A 276 34.05 -10.51 32.98
C TYR A 276 35.47 -10.04 33.32
N ALA A 277 36.47 -10.52 32.58
CA ALA A 277 37.79 -9.91 32.54
C ALA A 277 37.82 -8.85 31.43
N HIS A 278 38.27 -7.62 31.69
CA HIS A 278 38.35 -6.55 30.69
C HIS A 278 39.16 -6.95 29.45
N ASN A 279 40.26 -7.67 29.63
CA ASN A 279 41.09 -8.15 28.52
C ASN A 279 40.89 -9.66 28.30
N ALA A 280 41.86 -10.50 28.65
CA ALA A 280 41.74 -11.96 28.64
C ALA A 280 41.43 -12.51 30.04
N ALA A 281 40.57 -13.53 30.15
CA ALA A 281 40.41 -14.27 31.41
C ALA A 281 41.64 -15.14 31.69
N VAL A 282 42.11 -15.89 30.69
CA VAL A 282 43.30 -16.72 30.79
C VAL A 282 44.33 -16.24 29.78
N MET A 283 45.57 -16.03 30.23
CA MET A 283 46.71 -15.80 29.34
C MET A 283 47.86 -16.72 29.74
N LEU A 284 48.06 -17.80 28.97
CA LEU A 284 49.20 -18.68 29.16
C LEU A 284 50.40 -18.16 28.37
N TYR A 285 51.49 -17.86 29.05
CA TYR A 285 52.71 -17.33 28.47
C TYR A 285 53.87 -18.25 28.76
N ARG A 286 54.53 -18.76 27.70
CA ARG A 286 55.65 -19.72 27.76
C ARG A 286 55.34 -20.98 28.57
N GLY A 287 56.26 -21.94 28.53
CA GLY A 287 56.14 -23.20 29.22
C GLY A 287 55.51 -24.31 28.37
N SER A 288 55.34 -25.48 28.98
CA SER A 288 54.82 -26.67 28.32
C SER A 288 53.89 -27.49 29.20
N GLY A 289 53.10 -28.38 28.61
CA GLY A 289 52.28 -29.32 29.36
C GLY A 289 51.03 -28.71 29.99
N HIS A 290 50.54 -27.57 29.50
CA HIS A 290 49.36 -26.91 30.03
C HIS A 290 48.08 -27.65 29.68
N ARG A 291 47.09 -27.57 30.58
CA ARG A 291 45.76 -28.16 30.41
C ARG A 291 44.70 -27.12 30.76
N VAL A 292 43.88 -26.73 29.79
CA VAL A 292 42.69 -25.89 30.02
C VAL A 292 41.48 -26.75 29.69
N VAL A 293 40.80 -27.25 30.73
CA VAL A 293 39.85 -28.35 30.61
C VAL A 293 38.48 -28.01 31.22
N ASN A 294 37.39 -28.20 30.48
CA ASN A 294 36.02 -28.11 30.99
C ASN A 294 35.66 -26.78 31.69
N ASN A 295 36.28 -25.67 31.31
CA ASN A 295 35.98 -24.36 31.87
C ASN A 295 34.86 -23.65 31.10
N GLU A 296 34.14 -22.77 31.78
CA GLU A 296 33.29 -21.74 31.17
C GLU A 296 34.05 -20.42 31.18
N ILE A 297 34.34 -19.87 29.99
CA ILE A 297 35.16 -18.66 29.83
C ILE A 297 34.38 -17.67 28.97
N ALA A 298 33.84 -16.61 29.61
CA ALA A 298 32.85 -15.78 28.94
C ALA A 298 32.82 -14.31 29.36
N PHE A 299 32.17 -13.49 28.53
CA PHE A 299 31.93 -12.07 28.77
C PHE A 299 33.22 -11.25 28.99
N CYS A 300 34.35 -11.72 28.43
CA CYS A 300 35.60 -11.00 28.53
C CYS A 300 35.70 -9.91 27.46
N GLY A 301 36.35 -8.80 27.79
CA GLY A 301 36.35 -7.62 26.95
C GLY A 301 37.17 -7.76 25.69
N LYS A 302 38.25 -8.57 25.66
CA LYS A 302 39.04 -8.89 24.45
C LYS A 302 38.85 -10.34 23.98
N MET A 303 39.18 -11.30 24.82
CA MET A 303 39.11 -12.73 24.51
C MET A 303 38.91 -13.58 25.76
N GLY A 304 38.39 -14.80 25.61
CA GLY A 304 38.30 -15.72 26.74
C GLY A 304 39.68 -16.29 27.08
N LEU A 305 40.27 -16.99 26.11
CA LEU A 305 41.53 -17.72 26.28
C LEU A 305 42.61 -17.21 25.32
N GLY A 306 43.70 -16.71 25.90
CA GLY A 306 44.91 -16.35 25.21
C GLY A 306 46.05 -17.32 25.54
N ALA A 307 46.89 -17.62 24.55
CA ALA A 307 48.16 -18.29 24.80
C ALA A 307 49.28 -17.75 23.90
N ARG A 308 50.51 -17.74 24.40
CA ARG A 308 51.68 -17.30 23.65
C ARG A 308 52.92 -18.13 24.00
N GLN A 309 53.58 -18.67 22.97
CA GLN A 309 54.84 -19.42 23.08
C GLN A 309 54.74 -20.68 23.95
N ILE A 310 53.61 -21.40 23.90
CA ILE A 310 53.40 -22.63 24.69
C ILE A 310 53.52 -23.88 23.82
N SER A 311 53.86 -25.00 24.45
CA SER A 311 54.02 -26.28 23.76
C SER A 311 53.39 -27.46 24.50
N ASN A 312 53.16 -28.58 23.80
CA ASN A 312 52.70 -29.85 24.38
C ASN A 312 51.46 -29.69 25.28
N SER A 313 50.53 -28.83 24.87
CA SER A 313 49.40 -28.39 25.70
C SER A 313 48.07 -28.86 25.14
N THR A 314 47.07 -28.98 26.01
CA THR A 314 45.71 -29.44 25.68
C THR A 314 44.68 -28.40 26.09
N ILE A 315 43.82 -28.02 25.15
CA ILE A 315 42.66 -27.15 25.37
C ILE A 315 41.42 -27.99 25.04
N GLU A 316 40.67 -28.40 26.06
CA GLU A 316 39.65 -29.43 25.92
C GLU A 316 38.34 -29.15 26.65
N GLY A 317 37.20 -29.42 26.00
CA GLY A 317 35.90 -29.44 26.69
C GLY A 317 35.40 -28.08 27.19
N ASN A 318 36.06 -26.98 26.81
CA ASN A 318 35.71 -25.66 27.33
C ASN A 318 34.51 -25.06 26.59
N ARG A 319 33.70 -24.27 27.31
CA ARG A 319 32.71 -23.35 26.74
C ARG A 319 33.31 -21.95 26.70
N ILE A 320 33.59 -21.43 25.51
CA ILE A 320 34.26 -20.13 25.32
C ILE A 320 33.32 -19.21 24.53
N HIS A 321 32.66 -18.27 25.21
CA HIS A 321 31.55 -17.55 24.58
C HIS A 321 31.35 -16.09 25.00
N ASP A 322 30.61 -15.35 24.17
CA ASP A 322 30.22 -13.96 24.43
C ASP A 322 31.40 -13.02 24.75
N ASN A 323 32.59 -13.31 24.22
CA ASN A 323 33.78 -12.50 24.42
C ASN A 323 33.90 -11.39 23.37
N ASN A 324 34.83 -10.48 23.62
CA ASN A 324 35.01 -9.20 22.94
C ASN A 324 33.90 -8.16 23.26
N THR A 325 33.50 -8.07 24.53
CA THR A 325 32.46 -7.13 24.99
C THR A 325 32.90 -5.67 24.89
N GLU A 326 34.21 -5.40 24.92
CA GLU A 326 34.79 -4.05 24.93
C GLU A 326 35.24 -3.54 23.55
N MET A 327 34.89 -4.24 22.47
CA MET A 327 35.16 -3.82 21.07
C MET A 327 36.66 -3.67 20.78
N PHE A 328 37.47 -4.61 21.27
CA PHE A 328 38.82 -4.81 20.75
C PHE A 328 38.75 -5.22 19.27
N HIS A 329 39.78 -4.85 18.51
CA HIS A 329 39.76 -5.02 17.07
C HIS A 329 39.75 -6.51 16.66
N PRO A 330 38.68 -7.00 16.01
CA PRO A 330 38.47 -8.43 15.76
C PRO A 330 39.39 -9.04 14.70
N GLN A 331 40.01 -8.23 13.83
CA GLN A 331 41.02 -8.72 12.87
C GLN A 331 42.46 -8.58 13.37
N GLN A 332 42.69 -8.04 14.57
CA GLN A 332 44.06 -7.78 15.03
C GLN A 332 44.32 -8.54 16.34
N VAL A 333 43.44 -8.38 17.33
CA VAL A 333 43.76 -8.75 18.71
C VAL A 333 42.66 -9.54 19.43
N ALA A 334 41.40 -9.47 19.02
CA ALA A 334 40.29 -10.15 19.72
C ALA A 334 39.95 -11.51 19.11
N ALA A 335 39.50 -12.45 19.94
CA ALA A 335 38.98 -13.77 19.55
C ALA A 335 38.16 -14.38 20.69
N GLY A 336 37.42 -15.47 20.49
CA GLY A 336 37.02 -16.34 21.59
C GLY A 336 38.27 -16.94 22.25
N MET A 337 39.12 -17.53 21.39
CA MET A 337 40.45 -18.01 21.75
C MET A 337 41.48 -17.57 20.70
N LYS A 338 42.59 -16.98 21.15
CA LYS A 338 43.73 -16.67 20.28
C LYS A 338 45.02 -17.24 20.84
N THR A 339 45.78 -17.95 20.01
CA THR A 339 47.09 -18.49 20.37
C THR A 339 48.16 -18.01 19.40
N VAL A 340 49.33 -17.67 19.94
CA VAL A 340 50.51 -17.25 19.19
C VAL A 340 51.68 -18.18 19.47
N ILE A 341 52.33 -18.75 18.46
CA ILE A 341 53.42 -19.73 18.63
C ILE A 341 52.95 -20.90 19.52
N LEU A 342 51.93 -21.62 19.06
CA LEU A 342 51.40 -22.83 19.70
C LEU A 342 52.03 -24.07 19.05
N LEU A 343 52.77 -24.86 19.83
CA LEU A 343 53.55 -25.97 19.30
C LEU A 343 53.05 -27.33 19.82
N ASN A 344 52.96 -28.35 18.96
CA ASN A 344 52.69 -29.74 19.35
C ASN A 344 51.48 -29.90 20.28
N SER A 345 50.38 -29.20 19.98
CA SER A 345 49.27 -29.03 20.93
C SER A 345 47.93 -29.40 20.31
N VAL A 346 46.95 -29.70 21.17
CA VAL A 346 45.63 -30.18 20.76
C VAL A 346 44.54 -29.25 21.30
N ILE A 347 43.67 -28.80 20.40
CA ILE A 347 42.44 -28.06 20.68
C ILE A 347 41.28 -28.99 20.33
N ARG A 348 40.60 -29.54 21.34
CA ARG A 348 39.57 -30.56 21.09
C ARG A 348 38.29 -30.42 21.89
N ASN A 349 37.18 -30.84 21.30
CA ASN A 349 35.89 -30.96 22.00
C ASN A 349 35.43 -29.67 22.72
N ASN A 350 35.89 -28.50 22.29
CA ASN A 350 35.46 -27.23 22.85
C ASN A 350 34.18 -26.75 22.16
N ASN A 351 33.36 -25.98 22.88
CA ASN A 351 32.25 -25.23 22.32
C ASN A 351 32.56 -23.72 22.34
N VAL A 352 32.81 -23.13 21.17
CA VAL A 352 33.29 -21.75 21.02
C VAL A 352 32.28 -20.92 20.24
N TYR A 353 31.54 -20.03 20.91
CA TYR A 353 30.37 -19.40 20.30
C TYR A 353 30.03 -17.98 20.71
N SER A 354 29.21 -17.29 19.90
CA SER A 354 28.71 -15.93 20.18
C SER A 354 29.80 -14.88 20.46
N ASN A 355 31.04 -15.12 20.07
CA ASN A 355 32.12 -14.14 20.27
C ASN A 355 31.99 -13.02 19.24
N ASN A 356 32.18 -11.77 19.66
CA ASN A 356 32.19 -10.60 18.77
C ASN A 356 33.56 -10.45 18.05
N SER A 357 34.10 -11.57 17.58
CA SER A 357 35.45 -11.75 17.06
C SER A 357 35.53 -13.15 16.43
N PRO A 358 36.69 -13.61 15.92
CA PRO A 358 36.84 -14.99 15.47
C PRO A 358 36.66 -15.98 16.62
N GLY A 359 36.22 -17.21 16.33
CA GLY A 359 36.08 -18.26 17.34
C GLY A 359 37.45 -18.76 17.84
N ILE A 360 38.10 -19.58 17.04
CA ILE A 360 39.43 -20.15 17.29
C ILE A 360 40.43 -19.50 16.33
N TRP A 361 41.47 -18.88 16.86
CA TRP A 361 42.50 -18.21 16.06
C TRP A 361 43.90 -18.69 16.46
N CYS A 362 44.57 -19.40 15.55
CA CYS A 362 46.01 -19.65 15.63
C CYS A 362 46.72 -18.64 14.74
N ASP A 363 47.63 -17.87 15.31
CA ASP A 363 48.31 -16.77 14.64
C ASP A 363 49.82 -16.85 14.89
N LEU A 364 50.63 -16.34 13.97
CA LEU A 364 52.08 -16.22 14.09
C LEU A 364 52.78 -17.51 14.60
N ASP A 365 53.12 -18.39 13.65
CA ASP A 365 53.96 -19.57 13.82
C ASP A 365 53.41 -20.65 14.76
N CYS A 366 52.12 -20.94 14.67
CA CYS A 366 51.61 -22.21 15.20
C CYS A 366 52.15 -23.38 14.38
N GLN A 367 52.59 -24.45 15.05
CA GLN A 367 53.16 -25.63 14.40
C GLN A 367 52.70 -26.94 15.04
N ASN A 368 52.36 -27.92 14.20
CA ASN A 368 51.93 -29.25 14.64
C ASN A 368 50.72 -29.16 15.60
N VAL A 369 49.69 -28.43 15.17
CA VAL A 369 48.47 -28.19 15.95
C VAL A 369 47.35 -29.07 15.42
N THR A 370 46.67 -29.78 16.33
CA THR A 370 45.45 -30.53 16.01
C THR A 370 44.23 -29.79 16.53
N ILE A 371 43.29 -29.47 15.64
CA ILE A 371 41.99 -28.86 15.96
C ILE A 371 40.89 -29.86 15.61
N VAL A 372 40.34 -30.55 16.62
CA VAL A 372 39.47 -31.71 16.39
C VAL A 372 38.19 -31.72 17.24
N GLY A 373 37.06 -32.11 16.66
CA GLY A 373 35.84 -32.35 17.44
C GLY A 373 35.23 -31.10 18.08
N ASN A 374 35.65 -29.89 17.69
CA ASN A 374 35.16 -28.66 18.28
C ASN A 374 33.82 -28.26 17.64
N ARG A 375 32.96 -27.64 18.45
CA ARG A 375 31.76 -26.94 17.99
C ARG A 375 32.09 -25.45 17.96
N VAL A 376 32.08 -24.82 16.80
CA VAL A 376 32.48 -23.41 16.63
C VAL A 376 31.38 -22.66 15.90
N HIS A 377 30.65 -21.78 16.59
CA HIS A 377 29.42 -21.25 16.02
C HIS A 377 28.99 -19.86 16.43
N ASP A 378 28.18 -19.21 15.60
CA ASP A 378 27.59 -17.90 15.87
C ASP A 378 28.61 -16.79 16.22
N ASN A 379 29.89 -16.99 15.88
CA ASN A 379 30.91 -15.98 16.04
C ASN A 379 30.76 -14.92 14.93
N LYS A 380 30.89 -13.63 15.29
CA LYS A 380 30.68 -12.54 14.34
C LYS A 380 31.66 -12.59 13.17
N TRP A 381 32.85 -13.13 13.40
CA TRP A 381 33.92 -13.29 12.43
C TRP A 381 34.18 -14.79 12.18
N GLN A 382 35.35 -15.15 11.65
CA GLN A 382 35.66 -16.52 11.23
C GLN A 382 35.40 -17.55 12.35
N GLY A 383 35.01 -18.76 11.98
CA GLY A 383 34.90 -19.85 12.96
C GLY A 383 36.28 -20.25 13.45
N ILE A 384 37.04 -20.94 12.59
CA ILE A 384 38.42 -21.35 12.80
C ILE A 384 39.30 -20.57 11.83
N TRP A 385 40.29 -19.85 12.36
CA TRP A 385 41.26 -19.09 11.58
C TRP A 385 42.67 -19.57 11.88
N TYR A 386 43.29 -20.22 10.90
CA TYR A 386 44.68 -20.67 10.96
C TYR A 386 45.55 -19.76 10.11
N GLU A 387 46.32 -18.90 10.76
CA GLU A 387 47.01 -17.77 10.14
C GLU A 387 48.52 -17.83 10.37
N LEU A 388 49.30 -17.56 9.31
CA LEU A 388 50.77 -17.44 9.37
C LEU A 388 51.44 -18.61 10.09
N SER A 389 50.99 -19.83 9.79
CA SER A 389 51.30 -21.02 10.58
C SER A 389 51.56 -22.24 9.69
N SER A 390 52.02 -23.36 10.28
CA SER A 390 52.28 -24.59 9.52
C SER A 390 51.83 -25.86 10.19
N SER A 391 51.70 -26.95 9.44
CA SER A 391 51.57 -28.32 9.96
C SER A 391 50.34 -28.47 10.87
N ALA A 392 49.13 -28.24 10.35
CA ALA A 392 47.89 -28.40 11.11
C ALA A 392 47.01 -29.52 10.58
N LYS A 393 46.30 -30.19 11.49
CA LYS A 393 45.19 -31.09 11.19
C LYS A 393 43.90 -30.52 11.77
N ILE A 394 42.93 -30.22 10.91
CA ILE A 394 41.65 -29.61 11.28
C ILE A 394 40.55 -30.56 10.84
N TYR A 395 40.00 -31.35 11.76
CA TYR A 395 39.05 -32.39 11.40
C TYR A 395 37.96 -32.68 12.42
N ASP A 396 36.88 -33.33 11.98
CA ASP A 396 35.70 -33.65 12.80
C ASP A 396 35.09 -32.44 13.54
N ASN A 397 35.36 -31.21 13.10
CA ASN A 397 34.77 -30.02 13.71
C ASN A 397 33.38 -29.74 13.12
N VAL A 398 32.49 -29.22 13.98
CA VAL A 398 31.15 -28.78 13.61
C VAL A 398 31.13 -27.25 13.67
N VAL A 399 31.11 -26.61 12.49
CA VAL A 399 31.34 -25.17 12.35
C VAL A 399 30.14 -24.51 11.68
N TRP A 400 29.39 -23.65 12.39
CA TRP A 400 28.21 -23.04 11.78
C TRP A 400 27.91 -21.58 12.13
N SER A 401 27.18 -20.88 11.26
CA SER A 401 26.71 -19.50 11.48
C SER A 401 27.80 -18.45 11.76
N ASN A 402 29.06 -18.69 11.38
CA ASN A 402 30.17 -17.75 11.61
C ASN A 402 30.37 -16.77 10.44
N GLY A 403 31.11 -15.68 10.70
CA GLY A 403 31.78 -14.88 9.66
C GLY A 403 30.97 -13.73 9.07
N TRP A 404 29.77 -13.48 9.56
CA TRP A 404 28.82 -12.56 8.93
C TRP A 404 29.15 -11.07 9.07
N SER A 405 30.06 -10.69 9.96
CA SER A 405 30.60 -9.33 10.06
C SER A 405 31.83 -9.09 9.16
N HIS A 406 32.39 -10.12 8.51
CA HIS A 406 33.51 -10.01 7.58
C HIS A 406 33.06 -10.27 6.14
N ILE A 407 32.48 -9.25 5.51
CA ILE A 407 31.76 -9.41 4.23
C ILE A 407 32.66 -9.58 2.98
N GLY A 408 33.98 -9.42 3.11
CA GLY A 408 34.92 -9.67 2.01
C GLY A 408 34.83 -11.11 1.48
N TRP A 409 35.15 -11.31 0.20
CA TRP A 409 35.03 -12.61 -0.46
C TRP A 409 35.98 -13.66 0.17
N GLY A 410 35.40 -14.69 0.79
CA GLY A 410 36.13 -15.75 1.51
C GLY A 410 36.68 -15.39 2.89
N TRP A 411 36.57 -14.12 3.29
CA TRP A 411 37.14 -13.64 4.54
C TRP A 411 36.33 -14.02 5.78
N GLY A 412 35.00 -14.12 5.66
CA GLY A 412 34.10 -14.61 6.69
C GLY A 412 33.91 -16.14 6.66
N ALA A 413 34.97 -16.92 6.43
CA ALA A 413 34.85 -18.35 6.32
C ALA A 413 34.59 -19.03 7.68
N GLY A 414 33.87 -20.15 7.65
CA GLY A 414 33.76 -21.06 8.78
C GLY A 414 35.14 -21.59 9.15
N ILE A 415 35.91 -22.04 8.16
CA ILE A 415 37.31 -22.43 8.32
C ILE A 415 38.14 -21.64 7.32
N LEU A 416 39.12 -20.86 7.81
CA LEU A 416 40.02 -20.04 7.01
C LEU A 416 41.47 -20.47 7.23
N VAL A 417 42.12 -20.95 6.15
CA VAL A 417 43.57 -21.15 6.07
C VAL A 417 44.19 -19.93 5.41
N HIS A 418 44.97 -19.17 6.17
CA HIS A 418 45.50 -17.87 5.76
C HIS A 418 47.03 -17.86 5.83
N ASN A 419 47.71 -17.62 4.70
CA ASN A 419 49.18 -17.55 4.62
C ASN A 419 49.87 -18.70 5.40
N SER A 420 49.39 -19.94 5.21
CA SER A 420 49.79 -21.12 5.98
C SER A 420 50.12 -22.30 5.07
N LYS A 421 50.88 -23.29 5.56
CA LYS A 421 51.41 -24.43 4.77
C LYS A 421 51.33 -25.75 5.52
N ARG A 422 51.31 -26.89 4.81
CA ARG A 422 51.16 -28.23 5.38
C ARG A 422 49.90 -28.35 6.24
N VAL A 423 48.75 -28.00 5.69
CA VAL A 423 47.48 -27.96 6.43
C VAL A 423 46.52 -28.98 5.81
N GLU A 424 45.99 -29.87 6.64
CA GLU A 424 45.03 -30.90 6.25
C GLU A 424 43.67 -30.60 6.91
N VAL A 425 42.61 -30.46 6.12
CA VAL A 425 41.26 -30.10 6.57
C VAL A 425 40.26 -31.14 6.09
N TYR A 426 39.70 -31.96 6.99
CA TYR A 426 38.85 -33.09 6.60
C TYR A 426 37.76 -33.48 7.59
N HIS A 427 36.72 -34.17 7.12
CA HIS A 427 35.58 -34.62 7.96
C HIS A 427 34.89 -33.51 8.77
N ASN A 428 35.06 -32.24 8.40
CA ASN A 428 34.37 -31.14 9.07
C ASN A 428 32.96 -30.99 8.51
N THR A 429 32.00 -30.68 9.40
CA THR A 429 30.66 -30.25 8.99
C THR A 429 30.58 -28.73 9.10
N VAL A 430 30.47 -28.06 7.96
CA VAL A 430 30.54 -26.60 7.84
C VAL A 430 29.21 -26.09 7.27
N ALA A 431 28.37 -25.45 8.09
CA ALA A 431 27.01 -25.05 7.70
C ALA A 431 26.70 -23.58 7.98
N TRP A 432 25.93 -22.90 7.13
CA TRP A 432 25.38 -21.56 7.44
C TRP A 432 26.41 -20.43 7.72
N ASN A 433 27.69 -20.72 7.51
CA ASN A 433 28.74 -19.72 7.61
C ASN A 433 28.65 -18.76 6.42
N ARG A 434 29.13 -17.53 6.62
CA ARG A 434 29.17 -16.53 5.56
C ARG A 434 29.97 -17.01 4.34
N ALA A 435 31.05 -17.74 4.58
CA ALA A 435 31.69 -18.60 3.59
C ALA A 435 32.02 -19.96 4.22
N GLY A 436 32.12 -21.03 3.43
CA GLY A 436 32.43 -22.37 3.92
C GLY A 436 33.90 -22.52 4.33
N ILE A 437 34.71 -23.20 3.52
CA ILE A 437 36.15 -23.41 3.76
C ILE A 437 36.95 -22.61 2.75
N TRP A 438 37.91 -21.80 3.20
CA TRP A 438 38.70 -20.96 2.31
C TRP A 438 40.19 -21.03 2.57
N VAL A 439 40.96 -20.94 1.47
CA VAL A 439 42.41 -20.76 1.48
C VAL A 439 42.73 -19.41 0.87
N LYS A 440 43.39 -18.55 1.64
CA LYS A 440 43.74 -17.21 1.20
C LYS A 440 45.22 -16.95 1.40
N ARG A 441 45.82 -16.35 0.38
CA ARG A 441 47.16 -15.79 0.41
C ARG A 441 47.07 -14.29 0.17
N GLN A 442 47.52 -13.51 1.14
CA GLN A 442 47.61 -12.06 1.07
C GLN A 442 49.07 -11.64 0.94
N ASP A 443 49.33 -10.63 0.10
CA ASP A 443 50.64 -10.00 -0.01
C ASP A 443 50.98 -9.25 1.29
N ARG A 444 52.07 -9.66 1.94
CA ARG A 444 52.60 -9.02 3.15
C ARG A 444 54.01 -8.45 2.96
N ARG A 445 54.50 -8.36 1.72
CA ARG A 445 55.79 -7.72 1.39
C ARG A 445 55.71 -6.24 1.78
N GLY A 446 56.58 -5.80 2.70
CA GLY A 446 56.59 -4.43 3.22
C GLY A 446 55.74 -4.17 4.48
N SER A 447 55.11 -5.19 5.07
CA SER A 447 54.47 -5.07 6.39
C SER A 447 55.50 -5.13 7.53
N ALA A 448 55.21 -4.51 8.69
CA ALA A 448 56.08 -4.59 9.89
C ALA A 448 56.20 -6.02 10.45
N TRP A 449 55.32 -6.92 10.02
CA TRP A 449 55.28 -8.35 10.38
C TRP A 449 55.71 -9.23 9.20
N HIS A 450 56.48 -8.67 8.26
CA HIS A 450 56.99 -9.38 7.11
C HIS A 450 57.95 -10.48 7.55
N ASP A 451 57.44 -11.70 7.54
CA ASP A 451 58.27 -12.89 7.53
C ASP A 451 58.07 -13.61 6.18
N PRO A 452 59.08 -13.61 5.30
CA PRO A 452 58.98 -14.26 3.99
C PRO A 452 58.69 -15.77 4.09
N ASN A 453 58.92 -16.40 5.25
CA ASN A 453 58.63 -17.81 5.49
C ASN A 453 57.15 -18.17 5.38
N TRP A 454 56.23 -17.23 5.59
CA TRP A 454 54.77 -17.47 5.54
C TRP A 454 54.12 -17.07 4.22
N ASN A 455 54.91 -16.54 3.29
CA ASN A 455 54.43 -16.24 1.95
C ASN A 455 54.53 -17.45 1.03
N HIS A 456 55.14 -18.56 1.41
CA HIS A 456 55.16 -19.77 0.59
C HIS A 456 54.12 -20.78 1.11
N MET A 457 53.07 -21.04 0.33
CA MET A 457 51.95 -21.90 0.70
C MET A 457 51.98 -23.19 -0.13
N PHE A 458 52.20 -24.32 0.54
CA PHE A 458 52.31 -25.64 -0.09
C PHE A 458 51.79 -26.74 0.84
N ASP A 459 51.52 -27.92 0.28
CA ASP A 459 50.96 -29.10 0.95
C ASP A 459 49.66 -28.80 1.73
N ILE A 460 48.79 -27.97 1.16
CA ILE A 460 47.44 -27.75 1.71
C ILE A 460 46.48 -28.76 1.08
N TYR A 461 45.77 -29.52 1.92
CA TYR A 461 44.84 -30.55 1.47
C TYR A 461 43.48 -30.41 2.15
N ILE A 462 42.43 -30.13 1.36
CA ILE A 462 41.05 -29.96 1.85
C ILE A 462 40.18 -31.06 1.28
N HIS A 463 39.75 -32.02 2.10
CA HIS A 463 39.04 -33.19 1.58
C HIS A 463 37.98 -33.77 2.50
N ASP A 464 37.01 -34.49 1.95
CA ASP A 464 36.00 -35.22 2.72
C ASP A 464 35.21 -34.35 3.72
N ASN A 465 34.95 -33.07 3.40
CA ASN A 465 34.16 -32.17 4.23
C ASN A 465 32.71 -32.07 3.73
N TRP A 466 31.76 -31.86 4.65
CA TRP A 466 30.39 -31.49 4.33
C TRP A 466 30.22 -29.98 4.44
N ILE A 467 29.92 -29.32 3.31
CA ILE A 467 29.84 -27.86 3.21
C ILE A 467 28.44 -27.44 2.75
N ILE A 468 27.67 -26.86 3.66
CA ILE A 468 26.26 -26.52 3.50
C ILE A 468 26.12 -24.98 3.52
N SER A 469 25.78 -24.39 2.38
CA SER A 469 25.69 -22.94 2.22
C SER A 469 24.28 -22.38 2.42
N ASP A 470 24.18 -21.09 2.74
CA ASP A 470 22.92 -20.36 2.99
C ASP A 470 22.36 -19.72 1.69
N SER A 471 21.05 -19.42 1.64
CA SER A 471 20.37 -18.65 0.58
C SER A 471 20.25 -17.19 1.02
N ASN A 472 21.28 -16.36 0.81
CA ASN A 472 21.16 -14.94 1.17
C ASN A 472 21.67 -13.99 0.07
N LYS A 473 21.11 -12.75 0.07
CA LYS A 473 21.39 -11.61 -0.83
C LYS A 473 22.87 -11.20 -0.90
N ASN A 474 23.69 -11.63 0.06
CA ASN A 474 25.11 -11.30 0.17
C ASN A 474 26.05 -12.36 -0.44
N ASN A 475 25.52 -13.27 -1.27
CA ASN A 475 26.21 -14.33 -2.02
C ASN A 475 27.22 -15.13 -1.17
N PRO A 476 26.76 -15.96 -0.20
CA PRO A 476 27.64 -16.85 0.54
C PRO A 476 28.34 -17.85 -0.41
N THR A 477 29.60 -18.13 -0.12
CA THR A 477 30.47 -18.97 -0.98
C THR A 477 30.87 -20.23 -0.26
N ALA A 478 30.96 -21.36 -0.94
CA ALA A 478 31.14 -22.65 -0.30
C ALA A 478 32.61 -22.97 -0.09
N SER A 479 33.42 -22.78 -1.13
CA SER A 479 34.85 -23.05 -1.05
C SER A 479 35.62 -22.10 -1.94
N GLY A 480 36.88 -21.82 -1.63
CA GLY A 480 37.67 -20.99 -2.53
C GLY A 480 39.14 -20.85 -2.18
N TRP A 481 39.93 -20.64 -3.22
CA TRP A 481 41.36 -20.43 -3.18
C TRP A 481 41.70 -19.10 -3.86
N SER A 482 42.31 -18.18 -3.13
CA SER A 482 42.67 -16.86 -3.66
C SER A 482 44.07 -16.44 -3.28
N ASP A 483 44.80 -15.90 -4.26
CA ASP A 483 46.12 -15.31 -4.11
C ASP A 483 46.08 -13.86 -4.61
N SER A 484 46.53 -12.91 -3.78
CA SER A 484 46.50 -11.49 -4.13
C SER A 484 47.77 -10.97 -4.83
N PHE A 485 48.76 -11.82 -5.15
CA PHE A 485 50.00 -11.35 -5.79
C PHE A 485 50.65 -12.32 -6.78
N ASP A 486 51.65 -13.11 -6.39
CA ASP A 486 52.56 -13.79 -7.35
C ASP A 486 52.06 -15.17 -7.83
N GLY A 487 50.95 -15.67 -7.27
CA GLY A 487 50.32 -16.91 -7.69
C GLY A 487 50.97 -18.19 -7.18
N ASP A 488 51.92 -18.13 -6.23
CA ASP A 488 52.50 -19.29 -5.53
C ASP A 488 51.45 -20.31 -5.07
N LEU A 489 50.30 -19.85 -4.55
CA LEU A 489 49.22 -20.73 -4.09
C LEU A 489 48.79 -21.75 -5.16
N PHE A 490 48.90 -21.37 -6.44
CA PHE A 490 48.43 -22.15 -7.59
C PHE A 490 49.56 -22.87 -8.33
N ASN A 491 50.80 -22.81 -7.86
CA ASN A 491 51.91 -23.52 -8.46
C ASN A 491 51.72 -25.05 -8.27
N PRO A 492 51.69 -25.85 -9.35
CA PRO A 492 51.51 -27.31 -9.22
C PRO A 492 52.57 -27.98 -8.34
N ALA A 493 53.80 -27.45 -8.29
CA ALA A 493 54.87 -27.97 -7.44
C ALA A 493 54.57 -27.85 -5.93
N ASN A 494 53.65 -26.95 -5.56
CA ASN A 494 53.27 -26.71 -4.17
C ASN A 494 52.22 -27.70 -3.66
N ASN A 495 51.70 -28.61 -4.50
CA ASN A 495 50.84 -29.71 -4.06
C ASN A 495 49.59 -29.28 -3.24
N ASN A 496 49.09 -28.06 -3.48
CA ASN A 496 47.86 -27.55 -2.90
C ASN A 496 46.67 -28.13 -3.66
N ARG A 497 45.77 -28.82 -2.96
CA ARG A 497 44.66 -29.54 -3.61
C ARG A 497 43.42 -29.70 -2.73
N GLY A 498 42.29 -29.97 -3.37
CA GLY A 498 41.05 -30.41 -2.72
C GLY A 498 40.54 -31.72 -3.29
N TYR A 499 39.82 -32.51 -2.51
CA TYR A 499 39.29 -33.80 -2.96
C TYR A 499 38.00 -34.22 -2.23
N HIS A 500 37.02 -34.73 -2.96
CA HIS A 500 35.84 -35.43 -2.43
C HIS A 500 35.06 -34.64 -1.36
N ASN A 501 35.01 -33.30 -1.48
CA ASN A 501 34.14 -32.51 -0.63
C ASN A 501 32.67 -32.60 -1.11
N LEU A 502 31.74 -32.55 -0.17
CA LEU A 502 30.31 -32.61 -0.44
C LEU A 502 29.68 -31.24 -0.23
N TYR A 503 28.93 -30.75 -1.21
CA TYR A 503 28.36 -29.41 -1.20
C TYR A 503 26.84 -29.42 -1.16
N TRP A 504 26.22 -28.50 -0.44
CA TRP A 504 24.79 -28.23 -0.59
C TRP A 504 24.52 -26.74 -0.74
N TYR A 505 23.56 -26.42 -1.62
CA TYR A 505 23.08 -25.06 -1.86
C TYR A 505 21.58 -25.04 -2.05
N PRO A 506 20.88 -24.03 -1.50
CA PRO A 506 19.43 -23.89 -1.63
C PRO A 506 18.97 -23.41 -3.02
N THR A 507 19.88 -22.84 -3.82
CA THR A 507 19.56 -22.27 -5.14
C THR A 507 20.21 -23.05 -6.27
N ARG A 508 19.71 -22.88 -7.49
CA ARG A 508 20.35 -23.43 -8.70
C ARG A 508 21.70 -22.78 -8.96
N GLU A 509 22.68 -23.56 -9.41
CA GLU A 509 24.00 -23.06 -9.80
C GLU A 509 23.96 -22.17 -11.06
N GLY A 510 25.04 -21.41 -11.30
CA GLY A 510 25.14 -20.53 -12.47
C GLY A 510 24.58 -19.10 -12.30
N LEU A 511 23.91 -18.79 -11.19
CA LEU A 511 23.39 -17.44 -10.90
C LEU A 511 24.47 -16.47 -10.36
N GLY A 512 25.64 -16.98 -10.00
CA GLY A 512 26.78 -16.21 -9.48
C GLY A 512 27.91 -17.12 -8.98
N PRO A 513 29.09 -16.57 -8.62
CA PRO A 513 30.20 -17.36 -8.11
C PRO A 513 29.89 -18.04 -6.78
N ARG A 514 30.22 -19.32 -6.68
CA ARG A 514 30.09 -20.15 -5.46
C ARG A 514 31.45 -20.65 -4.97
N PHE A 515 32.34 -20.85 -5.93
CA PHE A 515 33.66 -21.42 -5.75
C PHE A 515 34.73 -20.45 -6.26
N ALA A 516 35.99 -20.73 -5.94
CA ALA A 516 37.11 -20.00 -6.50
C ALA A 516 38.36 -20.87 -6.63
N TRP A 517 39.02 -20.78 -7.78
CA TRP A 517 40.40 -21.20 -7.97
C TRP A 517 41.04 -20.19 -8.91
N LYS A 518 41.89 -19.30 -8.36
CA LYS A 518 42.47 -18.12 -9.04
C LYS A 518 41.45 -17.05 -9.48
N ALA A 519 40.30 -17.47 -10.00
CA ALA A 519 39.18 -16.65 -10.41
C ALA A 519 37.85 -17.21 -9.85
N PRO A 520 36.77 -16.41 -9.81
CA PRO A 520 35.46 -16.86 -9.38
C PRO A 520 34.88 -17.94 -10.31
N LEU A 521 34.25 -18.97 -9.75
CA LEU A 521 33.66 -20.10 -10.47
C LEU A 521 32.20 -20.29 -10.03
N ALA A 522 31.29 -20.43 -11.00
CA ALA A 522 29.84 -20.43 -10.74
C ALA A 522 29.21 -21.83 -10.66
N THR A 523 29.92 -22.88 -11.08
CA THR A 523 29.40 -24.26 -11.14
C THR A 523 30.37 -25.24 -10.49
N LEU A 524 29.85 -26.31 -9.90
CA LEU A 524 30.69 -27.36 -9.30
C LEU A 524 31.53 -28.09 -10.35
N ALA A 525 30.96 -28.30 -11.54
CA ALA A 525 31.67 -28.93 -12.66
C ALA A 525 32.91 -28.14 -13.11
N SER A 526 32.89 -26.80 -13.03
CA SER A 526 34.08 -25.99 -13.34
C SER A 526 35.11 -26.05 -12.21
N TYR A 527 34.67 -26.15 -10.96
CA TYR A 527 35.55 -26.26 -9.81
C TYR A 527 36.26 -27.62 -9.74
N ASN A 528 35.55 -28.72 -10.04
CA ASN A 528 36.08 -30.09 -10.16
C ASN A 528 37.17 -30.27 -11.24
N ARG A 529 37.38 -29.29 -12.12
CA ARG A 529 38.44 -29.32 -13.15
C ARG A 529 39.71 -28.60 -12.69
N THR A 530 39.75 -28.14 -11.45
CA THR A 530 40.87 -27.40 -10.89
C THR A 530 41.53 -28.22 -9.79
N PRO A 531 42.84 -28.06 -9.51
CA PRO A 531 43.47 -28.75 -8.39
C PRO A 531 42.80 -28.45 -7.03
N GLY A 532 42.12 -27.30 -6.90
CA GLY A 532 41.44 -26.91 -5.67
C GLY A 532 40.23 -27.78 -5.30
N GLU A 533 39.75 -28.63 -6.21
CA GLU A 533 38.73 -29.64 -5.93
C GLU A 533 38.70 -30.73 -7.01
N GLU A 534 38.63 -31.99 -6.61
CA GLU A 534 38.47 -33.14 -7.49
C GLU A 534 37.44 -34.11 -6.89
N SER A 535 36.57 -34.69 -7.71
CA SER A 535 35.55 -35.68 -7.27
C SER A 535 34.52 -35.15 -6.25
N ALA A 536 34.32 -33.83 -6.14
CA ALA A 536 33.22 -33.30 -5.36
C ALA A 536 31.86 -33.50 -6.04
N ARG A 537 30.80 -33.58 -5.22
CA ARG A 537 29.41 -33.64 -5.68
C ARG A 537 28.49 -32.82 -4.80
N TYR A 538 27.30 -32.51 -5.32
CA TYR A 538 26.24 -31.97 -4.50
C TYR A 538 25.58 -33.07 -3.65
N MET A 539 25.22 -32.72 -2.42
CA MET A 539 24.31 -33.48 -1.58
C MET A 539 22.86 -33.23 -2.02
N SER A 540 22.02 -34.25 -1.87
CA SER A 540 20.56 -34.12 -1.87
C SER A 540 20.07 -33.41 -0.60
N ASP A 541 18.83 -32.91 -0.63
CA ASP A 541 18.20 -32.29 0.56
C ASP A 541 18.09 -33.27 1.73
N SER A 542 17.89 -34.57 1.47
CA SER A 542 17.84 -35.61 2.49
C SER A 542 19.22 -35.90 3.09
N GLU A 543 20.27 -35.99 2.27
CA GLU A 543 21.65 -36.12 2.78
C GLU A 543 22.04 -34.90 3.61
N LYS A 544 21.72 -33.69 3.14
CA LYS A 544 21.91 -32.45 3.91
C LYS A 544 21.17 -32.52 5.25
N ALA A 545 19.93 -33.00 5.27
CA ALA A 545 19.16 -33.08 6.52
C ALA A 545 19.81 -34.05 7.51
N GLN A 546 20.21 -35.24 7.05
CA GLN A 546 20.92 -36.23 7.87
C GLN A 546 22.24 -35.69 8.43
N VAL A 547 23.02 -34.96 7.63
CA VAL A 547 24.28 -34.34 8.07
C VAL A 547 24.02 -33.33 9.18
N LEU A 548 23.05 -32.41 9.01
CA LEU A 548 22.72 -31.42 10.03
C LEU A 548 22.20 -32.06 11.31
N ASP A 549 21.31 -33.05 11.20
CA ASP A 549 20.73 -33.75 12.34
C ASP A 549 21.80 -34.51 13.12
N SER A 550 22.69 -35.23 12.43
CA SER A 550 23.80 -35.98 13.05
C SER A 550 24.78 -35.06 13.76
N ALA A 551 25.09 -33.91 13.15
CA ALA A 551 25.95 -32.90 13.74
C ALA A 551 25.24 -32.02 14.80
N HIS A 552 23.94 -32.23 15.03
CA HIS A 552 23.08 -31.42 15.90
C HIS A 552 23.19 -29.91 15.57
N ILE A 553 23.23 -29.57 14.28
CA ILE A 553 23.28 -28.19 13.81
C ILE A 553 21.84 -27.67 13.70
N PRO A 554 21.50 -26.54 14.35
CA PRO A 554 20.18 -25.96 14.23
C PRO A 554 19.89 -25.51 12.79
N ALA A 555 18.60 -25.34 12.48
CA ALA A 555 18.21 -24.62 11.27
C ALA A 555 18.92 -23.24 11.22
N PRO A 556 19.28 -22.75 10.02
CA PRO A 556 19.90 -21.43 9.93
C PRO A 556 18.94 -20.38 10.50
N PRO A 557 19.45 -19.34 11.17
CA PRO A 557 18.61 -18.19 11.53
C PRO A 557 17.94 -17.68 10.26
N ASP A 558 16.62 -17.47 10.30
CA ASP A 558 15.93 -16.92 9.14
C ASP A 558 16.44 -15.49 8.89
N ARG A 559 17.09 -15.35 7.74
CA ARG A 559 17.68 -14.10 7.25
C ARG A 559 17.05 -13.70 5.93
N THR A 560 16.02 -14.43 5.51
CA THR A 560 15.21 -14.06 4.36
C THR A 560 14.26 -12.97 4.80
N ALA A 561 14.00 -12.03 3.91
CA ALA A 561 13.00 -11.02 4.18
C ALA A 561 11.64 -11.52 3.69
N PRO A 562 10.53 -11.06 4.27
CA PRO A 562 9.21 -11.46 3.82
C PRO A 562 9.03 -11.18 2.33
N ILE A 563 8.37 -12.11 1.64
CA ILE A 563 7.89 -11.91 0.28
C ILE A 563 6.39 -11.69 0.30
N GLY A 564 5.90 -10.76 -0.52
CA GLY A 564 4.50 -10.39 -0.46
C GLY A 564 3.96 -9.76 -1.72
N ARG A 565 2.66 -9.43 -1.65
CA ARG A 565 1.91 -8.72 -2.67
C ARG A 565 0.91 -7.79 -2.00
N VAL A 566 0.82 -6.58 -2.53
CA VAL A 566 -0.24 -5.61 -2.19
C VAL A 566 -1.29 -5.60 -3.30
N VAL A 567 -2.55 -5.49 -2.92
CA VAL A 567 -3.69 -5.30 -3.83
C VAL A 567 -4.57 -4.18 -3.32
N ILE A 568 -4.80 -3.16 -4.15
CA ILE A 568 -5.67 -2.03 -3.81
C ILE A 568 -7.10 -2.33 -4.27
N ALA A 569 -8.08 -2.12 -3.39
CA ALA A 569 -9.51 -2.18 -3.67
C ALA A 569 -9.93 -3.43 -4.45
N ASP A 570 -9.46 -4.60 -4.03
CA ASP A 570 -9.71 -5.91 -4.66
C ASP A 570 -9.25 -5.99 -6.13
N GLY A 571 -8.23 -5.21 -6.51
CA GLY A 571 -7.67 -5.18 -7.87
C GLY A 571 -8.48 -4.33 -8.86
N ARG A 572 -9.37 -3.47 -8.36
CA ARG A 572 -10.13 -2.54 -9.22
C ARG A 572 -9.20 -1.47 -9.79
N GLY A 573 -9.32 -1.20 -11.09
CA GLY A 573 -8.53 -0.14 -11.75
C GLY A 573 -8.91 1.30 -11.36
N TYR A 574 -10.09 1.50 -10.75
CA TYR A 574 -10.64 2.83 -10.45
C TYR A 574 -11.35 2.86 -9.09
N THR A 575 -11.30 4.00 -8.41
CA THR A 575 -12.05 4.29 -7.19
C THR A 575 -12.52 5.73 -7.14
N LYS A 576 -13.69 5.96 -6.54
CA LYS A 576 -14.17 7.30 -6.15
C LYS A 576 -13.91 7.66 -4.70
N PHE A 577 -13.43 6.70 -3.92
CA PHE A 577 -13.15 6.87 -2.50
C PHE A 577 -11.68 7.22 -2.30
N THR A 578 -11.42 8.26 -1.49
CA THR A 578 -10.07 8.69 -1.09
C THR A 578 -9.44 7.75 -0.07
N THR A 579 -10.24 6.90 0.58
CA THR A 579 -9.81 5.78 1.41
C THR A 579 -10.23 4.47 0.77
N VAL A 580 -9.29 3.52 0.70
CA VAL A 580 -9.46 2.22 0.06
C VAL A 580 -9.03 1.10 0.99
N SER A 581 -9.63 -0.08 0.84
CA SER A 581 -9.07 -1.31 1.39
C SER A 581 -7.82 -1.69 0.60
N ILE A 582 -6.76 -2.09 1.32
CA ILE A 582 -5.60 -2.74 0.73
C ILE A 582 -5.46 -4.13 1.36
N ALA A 583 -5.30 -5.14 0.52
CA ALA A 583 -4.95 -6.49 0.93
C ALA A 583 -3.44 -6.66 0.88
N LEU A 584 -2.87 -7.17 1.96
CA LEU A 584 -1.44 -7.20 2.25
C LEU A 584 -1.02 -8.64 2.50
N ALA A 585 -0.87 -9.41 1.43
CA ALA A 585 -0.43 -10.81 1.53
C ALA A 585 1.09 -10.84 1.69
N ALA A 586 1.61 -11.47 2.73
CA ALA A 586 3.03 -11.70 2.91
C ALA A 586 3.27 -13.02 3.63
N THR A 587 4.37 -13.68 3.26
CA THR A 587 4.80 -14.95 3.84
C THR A 587 6.28 -14.89 4.13
N ASP A 588 6.65 -15.51 5.25
CA ASP A 588 8.01 -15.56 5.74
C ASP A 588 8.15 -16.75 6.72
N PRO A 589 9.25 -17.53 6.71
CA PRO A 589 9.44 -18.65 7.63
C PRO A 589 9.43 -18.25 9.11
N ALA A 590 9.97 -17.08 9.48
CA ALA A 590 9.89 -16.52 10.83
C ALA A 590 8.53 -15.87 11.14
N GLY A 591 7.68 -15.72 10.12
CA GLY A 591 6.39 -15.05 10.20
C GLY A 591 6.51 -13.53 10.15
N VAL A 592 5.45 -12.88 9.67
CA VAL A 592 5.44 -11.43 9.42
C VAL A 592 4.96 -10.68 10.67
N ALA A 593 5.75 -9.72 11.14
CA ALA A 593 5.50 -8.95 12.35
C ALA A 593 4.94 -7.55 12.07
N LEU A 594 5.56 -6.80 11.15
CA LEU A 594 5.20 -5.41 10.85
C LEU A 594 4.95 -5.19 9.37
N VAL A 595 4.23 -4.10 9.06
CA VAL A 595 4.06 -3.58 7.71
C VAL A 595 4.29 -2.07 7.69
N ARG A 596 4.89 -1.58 6.60
CA ARG A 596 5.09 -0.17 6.27
C ARG A 596 4.34 0.17 4.99
N VAL A 597 3.51 1.20 5.01
CA VAL A 597 2.70 1.62 3.86
C VAL A 597 2.90 3.11 3.58
N SER A 598 3.07 3.49 2.31
CA SER A 598 3.31 4.86 1.82
C SER A 598 2.58 5.13 0.50
N ASN A 599 2.28 6.39 0.18
CA ASN A 599 1.83 6.81 -1.16
C ASN A 599 2.99 7.27 -2.07
N ILE A 600 4.23 7.30 -1.56
CA ILE A 600 5.45 7.66 -2.30
C ILE A 600 6.58 6.64 -2.11
N PRO A 601 7.45 6.43 -3.13
CA PRO A 601 8.50 5.40 -3.10
C PRO A 601 9.74 5.80 -2.31
N ASP A 602 9.84 7.05 -1.87
CA ASP A 602 11.03 7.61 -1.23
C ASP A 602 11.49 6.73 -0.07
N SER A 603 12.79 6.40 -0.09
CA SER A 603 13.40 5.51 0.89
C SER A 603 14.69 6.08 1.46
N LYS A 604 14.98 5.73 2.72
CA LYS A 604 16.23 6.02 3.43
C LYS A 604 16.76 4.72 4.01
N ASN A 605 18.00 4.37 3.67
CA ASN A 605 18.62 3.09 4.05
C ASN A 605 17.78 1.86 3.66
N GLY A 606 17.15 1.89 2.48
CA GLY A 606 16.35 0.77 1.97
C GLY A 606 14.94 0.64 2.57
N LEU A 607 14.52 1.56 3.44
CA LEU A 607 13.19 1.58 4.04
C LEU A 607 12.38 2.79 3.56
N LEU A 608 11.08 2.62 3.33
CA LEU A 608 10.17 3.73 3.02
C LEU A 608 10.26 4.83 4.09
N ALA A 609 10.60 6.04 3.66
CA ALA A 609 10.90 7.18 4.53
C ALA A 609 9.64 7.87 5.05
N TYR A 610 8.59 7.97 4.22
CA TYR A 610 7.31 8.60 4.55
C TYR A 610 6.20 7.57 4.69
N ALA A 611 6.41 6.58 5.56
CA ALA A 611 5.49 5.46 5.72
C ALA A 611 4.85 5.40 7.11
N LYS A 612 3.63 4.88 7.17
CA LYS A 612 3.02 4.42 8.40
C LYS A 612 3.53 3.02 8.70
N THR A 613 4.16 2.82 9.87
CA THR A 613 4.50 1.48 10.38
C THR A 613 3.41 1.01 11.33
N SER A 614 2.96 -0.23 11.21
CA SER A 614 2.01 -0.86 12.13
C SER A 614 2.24 -2.38 12.23
N GLY A 615 1.62 -3.02 13.23
CA GLY A 615 1.53 -4.48 13.29
C GLY A 615 0.96 -5.06 12.00
N TYR A 616 1.45 -6.23 11.58
CA TYR A 616 0.99 -6.88 10.37
C TYR A 616 -0.49 -7.25 10.46
N SER A 617 -1.24 -6.84 9.45
CA SER A 617 -2.64 -7.25 9.23
C SER A 617 -2.81 -7.52 7.74
N PRO A 618 -3.48 -8.62 7.34
CA PRO A 618 -3.69 -8.95 5.93
C PRO A 618 -4.60 -7.95 5.22
N ASN A 619 -5.34 -7.11 5.96
CA ASN A 619 -6.20 -6.07 5.42
C ASN A 619 -6.00 -4.75 6.18
N MET A 620 -6.00 -3.64 5.46
CA MET A 620 -5.87 -2.31 6.03
C MET A 620 -6.72 -1.29 5.26
N GLN A 621 -7.29 -0.31 5.97
CA GLN A 621 -7.85 0.89 5.34
C GLN A 621 -6.74 1.92 5.13
N TRP A 622 -6.57 2.38 3.91
CA TRP A 622 -5.49 3.28 3.52
C TRP A 622 -6.00 4.53 2.82
N SER A 623 -5.49 5.69 3.23
CA SER A 623 -5.84 6.97 2.62
C SER A 623 -4.86 7.33 1.51
N LEU A 624 -5.39 7.44 0.29
CA LEU A 624 -4.65 7.86 -0.91
C LEU A 624 -4.31 9.37 -0.88
N THR A 625 -4.92 10.11 0.05
CA THR A 625 -4.85 11.58 0.12
C THR A 625 -4.13 12.09 1.35
N ASN A 626 -3.66 11.21 2.25
CA ASN A 626 -2.95 11.62 3.46
C ASN A 626 -1.55 12.13 3.12
N THR A 627 -1.34 13.43 3.23
CA THR A 627 -0.09 14.13 2.88
C THR A 627 1.08 13.75 3.77
N ALA A 628 0.85 13.31 5.02
CA ALA A 628 1.92 12.83 5.91
C ALA A 628 2.65 11.59 5.36
N TYR A 629 2.00 10.84 4.48
CA TYR A 629 2.55 9.66 3.80
C TYR A 629 2.63 9.86 2.28
N GLY A 630 2.71 11.11 1.82
CA GLY A 630 2.87 11.46 0.41
C GLY A 630 1.59 11.39 -0.44
N GLY A 631 0.41 11.30 0.18
CA GLY A 631 -0.88 11.30 -0.53
C GLY A 631 -1.30 12.68 -1.05
N SER A 632 -2.24 12.71 -1.99
CA SER A 632 -2.77 13.95 -2.58
C SER A 632 -4.25 13.82 -2.97
N ASN A 633 -5.03 14.90 -2.79
CA ASN A 633 -6.46 15.00 -3.13
C ASN A 633 -6.74 15.25 -4.62
N ILE A 634 -5.71 15.36 -5.45
CA ILE A 634 -5.85 15.55 -6.91
C ILE A 634 -6.40 14.24 -7.52
N ASN A 635 -7.26 14.31 -8.53
CA ASN A 635 -7.70 13.09 -9.25
C ASN A 635 -6.58 12.60 -10.18
N GLY A 636 -6.48 11.29 -10.38
CA GLY A 636 -5.49 10.66 -11.23
C GLY A 636 -4.90 9.38 -10.65
N LYS A 637 -3.77 8.95 -11.21
CA LYS A 637 -3.09 7.72 -10.81
C LYS A 637 -2.51 7.84 -9.40
N ARG A 638 -2.80 6.85 -8.56
CA ARG A 638 -2.31 6.72 -7.18
C ARG A 638 -1.59 5.38 -7.04
N THR A 639 -0.44 5.40 -6.37
CA THR A 639 0.37 4.21 -6.10
C THR A 639 0.46 4.02 -4.60
N VAL A 640 0.27 2.80 -4.12
CA VAL A 640 0.54 2.44 -2.72
C VAL A 640 1.78 1.56 -2.69
N TYR A 641 2.76 1.95 -1.88
CA TYR A 641 4.02 1.25 -1.68
C TYR A 641 4.00 0.54 -0.32
N VAL A 642 4.50 -0.70 -0.29
CA VAL A 642 4.46 -1.54 0.91
C VAL A 642 5.80 -2.26 1.13
N GLN A 643 6.20 -2.37 2.39
CA GLN A 643 7.22 -3.29 2.87
C GLN A 643 6.72 -4.05 4.09
N TRP A 644 7.22 -5.26 4.30
CA TRP A 644 6.94 -6.09 5.48
C TRP A 644 8.22 -6.38 6.25
N MET A 645 8.10 -6.56 7.56
CA MET A 645 9.18 -7.01 8.43
C MET A 645 8.79 -8.34 9.06
N ASP A 646 9.70 -9.30 9.07
CA ASP A 646 9.51 -10.54 9.84
C ASP A 646 9.66 -10.31 11.36
N LYS A 647 9.52 -11.37 12.15
CA LYS A 647 9.76 -11.33 13.62
C LYS A 647 11.22 -11.17 14.01
N LEU A 648 12.15 -11.32 13.07
CA LEU A 648 13.60 -11.26 13.29
C LEU A 648 14.22 -9.92 12.86
N GLY A 649 13.42 -9.01 12.28
CA GLY A 649 13.82 -7.67 11.89
C GLY A 649 14.19 -7.50 10.41
N ASN A 650 14.05 -8.53 9.56
CA ASN A 650 14.38 -8.44 8.14
C ASN A 650 13.24 -7.75 7.36
N TRP A 651 13.57 -6.67 6.65
CA TRP A 651 12.60 -5.93 5.82
C TRP A 651 12.61 -6.39 4.36
N SER A 652 11.41 -6.55 3.79
CA SER A 652 11.20 -6.89 2.39
C SER A 652 11.70 -5.79 1.44
N ASN A 653 11.84 -6.13 0.15
CA ASN A 653 11.91 -5.10 -0.89
C ASN A 653 10.61 -4.27 -0.91
N ILE A 654 10.62 -3.11 -1.58
CA ILE A 654 9.42 -2.29 -1.77
C ILE A 654 8.55 -2.91 -2.86
N TYR A 655 7.30 -3.23 -2.50
CA TYR A 655 6.25 -3.67 -3.42
C TYR A 655 5.28 -2.52 -3.65
N SER A 656 4.53 -2.56 -4.76
CA SER A 656 3.50 -1.56 -5.02
C SER A 656 2.35 -2.09 -5.86
N ASP A 657 1.22 -1.38 -5.77
CA ASP A 657 0.06 -1.52 -6.64
C ASP A 657 -0.52 -0.13 -6.93
N GLN A 658 -1.36 -0.01 -7.97
CA GLN A 658 -1.83 1.26 -8.50
C GLN A 658 -3.34 1.28 -8.78
N ILE A 659 -3.96 2.44 -8.54
CA ILE A 659 -5.38 2.70 -8.82
C ILE A 659 -5.58 4.12 -9.36
N PHE A 660 -6.59 4.34 -10.19
CA PHE A 660 -7.02 5.70 -10.56
C PHE A 660 -8.08 6.22 -9.59
N LEU A 661 -7.76 7.32 -8.89
CA LEU A 661 -8.71 8.06 -8.07
C LEU A 661 -9.47 9.06 -8.93
N ASP A 662 -10.80 8.95 -8.96
CA ASP A 662 -11.68 9.94 -9.53
C ASP A 662 -12.92 10.17 -8.67
N THR A 663 -12.98 11.36 -8.07
CA THR A 663 -14.05 11.79 -7.17
C THR A 663 -15.15 12.62 -7.86
N LYS A 664 -15.02 12.92 -9.16
CA LYS A 664 -15.93 13.84 -9.87
C LYS A 664 -16.88 13.08 -10.79
N ALA A 665 -18.17 13.45 -10.76
CA ALA A 665 -19.13 12.92 -11.72
C ALA A 665 -18.87 13.44 -13.14
N PRO A 666 -19.27 12.69 -14.19
CA PRO A 666 -19.31 13.20 -15.56
C PRO A 666 -20.13 14.49 -15.68
N ILE A 667 -19.88 15.26 -16.75
CA ILE A 667 -20.71 16.40 -17.16
C ILE A 667 -21.35 16.10 -18.52
N GLY A 668 -22.65 16.39 -18.68
CA GLY A 668 -23.38 16.00 -19.89
C GLY A 668 -24.81 16.51 -19.96
N ALA A 669 -25.44 16.26 -21.11
CA ALA A 669 -26.80 16.70 -21.45
C ALA A 669 -27.54 15.62 -22.25
N ILE A 670 -28.86 15.72 -22.32
CA ILE A 670 -29.72 14.95 -23.22
C ILE A 670 -30.61 15.93 -23.98
N HIS A 671 -30.90 15.64 -25.24
CA HIS A 671 -31.83 16.40 -26.06
C HIS A 671 -32.86 15.47 -26.70
N ILE A 672 -34.15 15.79 -26.61
CA ILE A 672 -35.25 15.08 -27.28
C ILE A 672 -35.48 15.73 -28.65
N ASN A 673 -35.42 14.95 -29.73
CA ASN A 673 -35.54 15.43 -31.11
C ASN A 673 -34.66 16.67 -31.39
N SER A 674 -33.39 16.63 -30.99
CA SER A 674 -32.47 17.76 -31.16
C SER A 674 -32.92 19.07 -30.46
N GLY A 675 -33.77 18.98 -29.42
CA GLY A 675 -34.21 20.13 -28.63
C GLY A 675 -35.54 20.74 -29.10
N ASP A 676 -36.31 20.03 -29.93
CA ASP A 676 -37.65 20.48 -30.34
C ASP A 676 -38.56 20.76 -29.14
N LYS A 677 -39.34 21.84 -29.22
CA LYS A 677 -40.33 22.20 -28.18
C LYS A 677 -41.56 21.28 -28.20
N TYR A 678 -41.94 20.80 -29.39
CA TYR A 678 -43.19 20.08 -29.63
C TYR A 678 -42.93 18.80 -30.42
N THR A 679 -43.74 17.78 -30.19
CA THR A 679 -43.80 16.61 -31.07
C THR A 679 -45.19 16.02 -31.08
N LYS A 680 -45.61 15.47 -32.23
CA LYS A 680 -46.83 14.66 -32.34
C LYS A 680 -46.61 13.16 -32.17
N SER A 681 -45.36 12.75 -32.04
CA SER A 681 -44.99 11.34 -31.95
C SER A 681 -44.46 11.02 -30.56
N ARG A 682 -45.00 9.96 -29.97
CA ARG A 682 -44.40 9.37 -28.76
C ARG A 682 -43.06 8.68 -29.03
N TYR A 683 -42.71 8.45 -30.29
CA TYR A 683 -41.44 7.89 -30.72
C TYR A 683 -40.51 9.04 -31.08
N VAL A 684 -39.48 9.24 -30.26
CA VAL A 684 -38.54 10.36 -30.35
C VAL A 684 -37.11 9.83 -30.48
N LEU A 685 -36.21 10.69 -30.95
CA LEU A 685 -34.77 10.43 -30.94
C LEU A 685 -34.14 11.19 -29.77
N LEU A 686 -33.44 10.48 -28.89
CA LEU A 686 -32.66 11.11 -27.82
C LEU A 686 -31.22 11.25 -28.29
N SER A 687 -30.64 12.44 -28.13
CA SER A 687 -29.22 12.73 -28.35
C SER A 687 -28.57 12.99 -27.00
N ALA A 688 -27.72 12.06 -26.55
CA ALA A 688 -27.04 12.07 -25.26
C ALA A 688 -25.55 12.41 -25.46
N THR A 689 -25.03 13.37 -24.70
CA THR A 689 -23.61 13.76 -24.72
C THR A 689 -23.08 13.87 -23.30
N ALA A 690 -21.88 13.34 -23.02
CA ALA A 690 -21.21 13.54 -21.75
C ALA A 690 -19.69 13.38 -21.89
N ARG A 691 -18.94 14.10 -21.06
CA ARG A 691 -17.49 13.93 -20.89
C ARG A 691 -17.15 13.87 -19.41
N ASP A 692 -15.99 13.33 -19.12
CA ASP A 692 -15.46 13.28 -17.76
C ASP A 692 -14.51 14.47 -17.53
N PRO A 693 -14.69 15.28 -16.47
CA PRO A 693 -13.75 16.34 -16.14
C PRO A 693 -12.44 15.83 -15.53
N SER A 694 -12.38 14.56 -15.09
CA SER A 694 -11.20 13.94 -14.50
C SER A 694 -10.43 13.09 -15.53
N PRO A 695 -9.09 13.02 -15.43
CA PRO A 695 -8.30 12.16 -16.29
C PRO A 695 -8.50 10.67 -15.95
N GLY A 696 -8.85 9.88 -16.96
CA GLY A 696 -8.68 8.40 -16.98
C GLY A 696 -9.93 7.55 -16.73
N SER A 697 -10.93 8.03 -16.00
CA SER A 697 -12.17 7.29 -15.68
C SER A 697 -13.17 7.31 -16.84
N GLY A 698 -13.41 8.48 -17.45
CA GLY A 698 -14.21 8.66 -18.65
C GLY A 698 -15.71 8.40 -18.45
N ALA A 699 -16.59 9.11 -19.17
CA ALA A 699 -18.02 8.79 -19.19
C ALA A 699 -18.24 7.42 -19.86
N TYR A 700 -18.52 6.39 -19.06
CA TYR A 700 -18.38 4.98 -19.46
C TYR A 700 -19.71 4.26 -19.70
N ARG A 701 -20.76 4.63 -18.96
CA ARG A 701 -22.10 4.06 -19.15
C ARG A 701 -23.19 5.11 -19.15
N VAL A 702 -24.27 4.82 -19.86
CA VAL A 702 -25.48 5.66 -19.93
C VAL A 702 -26.74 4.81 -19.70
N ARG A 703 -27.78 5.41 -19.08
CA ARG A 703 -29.13 4.83 -19.01
C ARG A 703 -30.19 5.93 -19.01
N PHE A 704 -31.41 5.57 -19.40
CA PHE A 704 -32.52 6.51 -19.62
C PHE A 704 -33.75 6.13 -18.81
N SER A 705 -34.62 7.10 -18.52
CA SER A 705 -35.87 6.90 -17.80
C SER A 705 -36.94 7.93 -18.19
N ASN A 706 -38.21 7.51 -18.18
CA ASN A 706 -39.36 8.41 -18.33
C ASN A 706 -39.83 9.03 -17.00
N ASN A 707 -39.33 8.57 -15.85
CA ASN A 707 -39.87 8.94 -14.53
C ASN A 707 -38.83 9.05 -13.41
N ALA A 708 -37.53 8.96 -13.74
CA ALA A 708 -36.40 8.92 -12.81
C ALA A 708 -36.40 7.78 -11.76
N ARG A 709 -37.38 6.87 -11.81
CA ARG A 709 -37.53 5.74 -10.86
C ARG A 709 -37.21 4.42 -11.53
N THR A 710 -37.87 4.13 -12.65
CA THR A 710 -37.64 2.95 -13.48
C THR A 710 -36.66 3.30 -14.59
N TRP A 711 -35.48 2.69 -14.57
CA TRP A 711 -34.39 2.98 -15.49
C TRP A 711 -34.16 1.83 -16.47
N SER A 712 -33.73 2.16 -17.68
CA SER A 712 -33.18 1.16 -18.60
C SER A 712 -31.93 0.49 -18.01
N LYS A 713 -31.58 -0.68 -18.54
CA LYS A 713 -30.25 -1.26 -18.29
C LYS A 713 -29.16 -0.24 -18.70
N TRP A 714 -28.06 -0.24 -17.94
CA TRP A 714 -26.86 0.51 -18.30
C TRP A 714 -26.31 0.01 -19.64
N ARG A 715 -25.96 0.94 -20.53
CA ARG A 715 -25.32 0.67 -21.83
C ARG A 715 -23.92 1.27 -21.84
N GLN A 716 -23.03 0.71 -22.67
CA GLN A 716 -21.73 1.32 -22.96
C GLN A 716 -21.93 2.72 -23.57
N PHE A 717 -21.04 3.64 -23.21
CA PHE A 717 -21.09 5.02 -23.67
C PHE A 717 -19.67 5.53 -23.98
N SER A 718 -19.55 6.33 -25.03
CA SER A 718 -18.27 6.84 -25.54
C SER A 718 -18.41 8.29 -26.01
N GLY A 719 -18.75 9.19 -25.10
CA GLY A 719 -18.83 10.64 -25.37
C GLY A 719 -20.18 11.12 -25.92
N SER A 720 -20.75 10.40 -26.88
CA SER A 720 -22.07 10.70 -27.45
C SER A 720 -22.83 9.43 -27.84
N MET A 721 -24.17 9.52 -27.87
CA MET A 721 -25.07 8.44 -28.30
C MET A 721 -26.40 8.99 -28.79
N SER A 722 -26.92 8.41 -29.88
CA SER A 722 -28.30 8.63 -30.32
C SER A 722 -29.13 7.36 -30.14
N ILE A 723 -30.34 7.48 -29.57
CA ILE A 723 -31.19 6.33 -29.27
C ILE A 723 -32.67 6.63 -29.56
N LYS A 724 -33.34 5.70 -30.24
CA LYS A 724 -34.80 5.73 -30.39
C LYS A 724 -35.45 5.46 -29.05
N TRP A 725 -36.39 6.30 -28.64
CA TRP A 725 -37.05 6.22 -27.35
C TRP A 725 -38.55 6.37 -27.46
N THR A 726 -39.27 5.69 -26.58
CA THR A 726 -40.73 5.78 -26.51
C THR A 726 -41.13 6.51 -25.24
N LEU A 727 -41.74 7.68 -25.41
CA LEU A 727 -42.32 8.46 -24.33
C LEU A 727 -43.48 7.69 -23.68
N ILE A 728 -43.69 7.95 -22.39
CA ILE A 728 -44.85 7.44 -21.66
C ILE A 728 -46.14 7.90 -22.34
N LYS A 729 -47.18 7.05 -22.32
CA LYS A 729 -48.45 7.32 -23.01
C LYS A 729 -49.15 8.55 -22.39
N GLY A 730 -49.75 9.39 -23.24
CA GLY A 730 -50.60 10.53 -22.88
C GLY A 730 -50.14 11.85 -23.51
N GLN A 731 -50.91 12.93 -23.32
CA GLN A 731 -50.63 14.27 -23.87
C GLN A 731 -49.88 15.19 -22.89
N GLY A 732 -49.21 16.23 -23.38
CA GLY A 732 -48.56 17.27 -22.58
C GLY A 732 -47.06 17.05 -22.39
N THR A 733 -46.46 17.73 -21.42
CA THR A 733 -45.01 17.67 -21.20
C THR A 733 -44.56 16.26 -20.83
N ARG A 734 -43.58 15.74 -21.60
CA ARG A 734 -42.93 14.46 -21.40
C ARG A 734 -41.46 14.69 -21.13
N THR A 735 -41.01 14.25 -19.97
CA THR A 735 -39.63 14.39 -19.53
C THR A 735 -38.89 13.06 -19.69
N VAL A 736 -37.68 13.13 -20.23
CA VAL A 736 -36.74 12.01 -20.26
C VAL A 736 -35.53 12.37 -19.42
N TYR A 737 -35.20 11.49 -18.48
CA TYR A 737 -34.01 11.58 -17.64
C TYR A 737 -32.92 10.70 -18.21
N VAL A 738 -31.67 11.14 -18.06
CA VAL A 738 -30.47 10.39 -18.38
C VAL A 738 -29.57 10.31 -17.16
N GLN A 739 -28.90 9.17 -17.01
CA GLN A 739 -27.79 9.01 -16.09
C GLN A 739 -26.53 8.61 -16.83
N TYR A 740 -25.43 9.28 -16.51
CA TYR A 740 -24.09 8.96 -16.98
C TYR A 740 -23.26 8.46 -15.82
N ARG A 741 -22.46 7.42 -16.03
CA ARG A 741 -21.58 6.86 -15.01
C ARG A 741 -20.19 6.65 -15.56
N ASP A 742 -19.18 7.06 -14.81
CA ASP A 742 -17.78 6.79 -15.17
C ASP A 742 -17.31 5.38 -14.74
N ARG A 743 -16.01 5.10 -14.92
CA ARG A 743 -15.39 3.84 -14.45
C ARG A 743 -15.15 3.78 -12.94
N ALA A 744 -15.06 4.93 -12.26
CA ALA A 744 -14.92 5.02 -10.80
C ALA A 744 -16.26 4.85 -10.06
N GLY A 745 -17.39 4.92 -10.78
CA GLY A 745 -18.74 4.78 -10.26
C GLY A 745 -19.39 6.09 -9.83
N ASN A 746 -18.90 7.27 -10.25
CA ASN A 746 -19.62 8.53 -10.05
C ASN A 746 -20.75 8.65 -11.07
N VAL A 747 -21.88 9.24 -10.68
CA VAL A 747 -23.09 9.30 -11.51
C VAL A 747 -23.59 10.74 -11.63
N LEU A 748 -23.77 11.20 -12.87
CA LEU A 748 -24.53 12.41 -13.19
C LEU A 748 -25.97 12.02 -13.55
N THR A 749 -26.96 12.76 -13.02
CA THR A 749 -28.37 12.68 -13.46
C THR A 749 -28.79 14.02 -14.06
N THR A 750 -29.34 14.02 -15.28
CA THR A 750 -29.92 15.22 -15.92
C THR A 750 -31.15 14.83 -16.76
N LYS A 751 -31.83 15.79 -17.38
CA LYS A 751 -33.11 15.58 -18.07
C LYS A 751 -33.35 16.58 -19.19
N ASP A 752 -34.27 16.23 -20.08
CA ASP A 752 -34.88 17.13 -21.08
C ASP A 752 -36.38 16.86 -21.18
N SER A 753 -37.15 17.81 -21.73
CA SER A 753 -38.61 17.71 -21.85
C SER A 753 -39.13 18.24 -23.18
N ILE A 754 -40.16 17.57 -23.70
CA ILE A 754 -40.86 17.96 -24.93
C ILE A 754 -42.37 17.95 -24.68
N LEU A 755 -43.14 18.86 -25.31
CA LEU A 755 -44.59 18.81 -25.25
C LEU A 755 -45.11 17.85 -26.33
N LEU A 756 -45.68 16.72 -25.90
CA LEU A 756 -46.33 15.75 -26.78
C LEU A 756 -47.77 16.19 -27.03
N ASP A 757 -48.05 16.62 -28.25
CA ASP A 757 -49.37 17.00 -28.72
C ASP A 757 -49.67 16.26 -30.02
N SER A 758 -50.57 15.28 -29.94
CA SER A 758 -51.01 14.50 -31.09
C SER A 758 -52.45 14.82 -31.51
N MET A 759 -53.04 15.91 -31.01
CA MET A 759 -54.43 16.26 -31.28
C MET A 759 -54.48 17.32 -32.37
N PRO A 760 -55.18 17.09 -33.49
CA PRO A 760 -55.26 18.09 -34.55
C PRO A 760 -56.17 19.25 -34.13
N PRO A 761 -55.88 20.50 -34.56
CA PRO A 761 -56.76 21.64 -34.32
C PRO A 761 -58.14 21.49 -34.96
N TYR A 762 -59.15 22.07 -34.30
CA TYR A 762 -60.51 22.19 -34.83
C TYR A 762 -60.67 23.49 -35.61
N THR A 763 -61.01 23.37 -36.90
CA THR A 763 -61.17 24.52 -37.82
C THR A 763 -62.64 24.84 -38.07
N TYR A 764 -62.99 26.12 -38.04
CA TYR A 764 -64.35 26.59 -38.33
C TYR A 764 -64.57 26.82 -39.83
N ARG A 765 -65.82 26.70 -40.29
CA ARG A 765 -66.19 26.89 -41.70
C ARG A 765 -65.82 28.31 -42.19
N PRO A 766 -65.23 28.45 -43.39
CA PRO A 766 -65.00 29.75 -43.98
C PRO A 766 -66.31 30.40 -44.46
N TRP A 767 -66.42 31.71 -44.26
CA TRP A 767 -67.46 32.57 -44.79
C TRP A 767 -66.89 33.47 -45.90
N VAL A 768 -67.77 34.00 -46.75
CA VAL A 768 -67.40 34.96 -47.81
C VAL A 768 -68.24 36.22 -47.68
N GLY A 769 -67.73 37.34 -48.19
CA GLY A 769 -68.48 38.58 -48.23
C GLY A 769 -67.73 39.72 -48.89
N PHE A 770 -68.45 40.76 -49.28
CA PHE A 770 -67.87 41.94 -49.91
C PHE A 770 -67.27 42.91 -48.89
N VAL A 771 -66.16 43.55 -49.26
CA VAL A 771 -65.49 44.56 -48.42
C VAL A 771 -65.58 45.93 -49.08
N ARG A 772 -66.09 46.92 -48.35
CA ARG A 772 -66.18 48.31 -48.82
C ARG A 772 -64.80 48.90 -49.10
N ASN A 773 -64.75 49.79 -50.09
CA ASN A 773 -63.55 50.43 -50.65
C ASN A 773 -62.56 49.46 -51.32
N THR A 774 -62.96 48.21 -51.61
CA THR A 774 -62.13 47.30 -52.41
C THR A 774 -62.14 47.75 -53.88
N PRO A 775 -60.96 47.95 -54.52
CA PRO A 775 -60.90 48.21 -55.95
C PRO A 775 -61.55 47.07 -56.74
N ALA A 776 -62.40 47.41 -57.70
CA ALA A 776 -63.23 46.47 -58.43
C ALA A 776 -63.31 46.84 -59.92
N ALA A 777 -62.16 47.03 -60.55
CA ALA A 777 -62.08 47.36 -61.99
C ALA A 777 -62.53 46.19 -62.88
N SER A 778 -62.17 44.96 -62.50
CA SER A 778 -62.56 43.72 -63.18
C SER A 778 -62.75 42.57 -62.18
N GLY A 779 -63.53 41.56 -62.57
CA GLY A 779 -63.85 40.41 -61.72
C GLY A 779 -64.84 40.73 -60.59
N VAL A 780 -64.93 39.80 -59.64
CA VAL A 780 -65.80 39.88 -58.46
C VAL A 780 -64.90 39.78 -57.22
N PRO A 781 -64.43 40.91 -56.67
CA PRO A 781 -63.59 40.90 -55.47
C PRO A 781 -64.44 40.65 -54.22
N PHE A 782 -64.06 39.66 -53.42
CA PHE A 782 -64.64 39.35 -52.11
C PHE A 782 -63.56 38.92 -51.13
N LYS A 783 -63.91 38.82 -49.85
CA LYS A 783 -63.03 38.33 -48.80
C LYS A 783 -63.50 36.95 -48.36
N VAL A 784 -62.57 36.03 -48.16
CA VAL A 784 -62.81 34.74 -47.51
C VAL A 784 -62.29 34.85 -46.09
N GLY A 785 -63.11 34.60 -45.09
CA GLY A 785 -62.73 34.68 -43.67
C GLY A 785 -63.14 33.44 -42.90
N TRP A 786 -62.50 33.19 -41.76
CA TRP A 786 -62.86 32.11 -40.84
C TRP A 786 -62.60 32.54 -39.39
N ARG A 787 -63.22 31.83 -38.44
CA ARG A 787 -62.92 32.02 -37.02
C ARG A 787 -61.59 31.36 -36.69
N GLU A 788 -60.93 31.85 -35.64
CA GLU A 788 -59.73 31.22 -35.10
C GLU A 788 -59.98 29.75 -34.75
N ALA A 789 -59.13 28.86 -35.25
CA ALA A 789 -59.18 27.45 -34.89
C ALA A 789 -58.81 27.27 -33.42
N THR A 790 -59.39 26.27 -32.78
CA THR A 790 -59.08 25.91 -31.39
C THR A 790 -58.21 24.68 -31.38
N ASP A 791 -57.16 24.69 -30.54
CA ASP A 791 -56.27 23.55 -30.37
C ASP A 791 -56.51 22.92 -28.97
N PRO A 792 -56.95 21.64 -28.88
CA PRO A 792 -57.29 21.02 -27.60
C PRO A 792 -56.11 20.90 -26.64
N ALA A 793 -56.32 21.25 -25.36
CA ALA A 793 -55.26 21.18 -24.35
C ALA A 793 -54.84 19.74 -24.01
N PRO A 794 -53.56 19.48 -23.71
CA PRO A 794 -52.43 20.43 -23.72
C PRO A 794 -51.95 20.69 -25.16
N ALA A 795 -52.03 21.96 -25.55
CA ALA A 795 -52.01 22.35 -26.95
C ALA A 795 -50.62 22.89 -27.35
N SER A 796 -50.15 22.51 -28.52
CA SER A 796 -48.97 23.14 -29.14
C SER A 796 -49.30 24.52 -29.73
N GLY A 797 -50.58 24.81 -29.96
CA GLY A 797 -51.11 26.07 -30.48
C GLY A 797 -51.19 26.06 -32.00
N VAL A 798 -52.15 26.79 -32.57
CA VAL A 798 -52.33 26.89 -34.03
C VAL A 798 -51.17 27.68 -34.66
N ASP A 799 -50.42 27.03 -35.55
CA ASP A 799 -49.28 27.60 -36.28
C ASP A 799 -49.76 28.34 -37.54
N ARG A 800 -50.55 27.66 -38.39
CA ARG A 800 -50.95 28.18 -39.70
C ARG A 800 -52.21 27.53 -40.26
N TYR A 801 -52.80 28.15 -41.28
CA TYR A 801 -53.95 27.67 -42.04
C TYR A 801 -53.57 27.37 -43.48
N ILE A 802 -54.15 26.32 -44.06
CA ILE A 802 -54.10 26.04 -45.50
C ILE A 802 -55.48 26.33 -46.08
N VAL A 803 -55.55 27.24 -47.04
CA VAL A 803 -56.78 27.64 -47.73
C VAL A 803 -56.78 27.12 -49.15
N GLN A 804 -57.89 26.50 -49.55
CA GLN A 804 -58.08 25.98 -50.90
C GLN A 804 -59.43 26.40 -51.46
N VAL A 805 -59.50 26.49 -52.79
CA VAL A 805 -60.71 26.82 -53.54
C VAL A 805 -61.01 25.72 -54.55
N SER A 806 -62.29 25.43 -54.72
CA SER A 806 -62.81 24.66 -55.85
C SER A 806 -63.65 25.60 -56.72
N VAL A 807 -63.43 25.55 -58.03
CA VAL A 807 -64.10 26.39 -59.03
C VAL A 807 -64.92 25.48 -59.94
N ASN A 808 -66.23 25.74 -60.06
CA ASN A 808 -67.19 24.89 -60.80
C ASN A 808 -67.07 23.40 -60.44
N ASP A 809 -66.99 23.09 -59.14
CA ASP A 809 -66.83 21.73 -58.60
C ASP A 809 -65.58 20.99 -59.12
N GLY A 810 -64.59 21.73 -59.62
CA GLY A 810 -63.30 21.20 -60.04
C GLY A 810 -62.40 20.77 -58.89
N LYS A 811 -61.21 20.25 -59.21
CA LYS A 811 -60.20 19.86 -58.22
C LYS A 811 -59.85 21.03 -57.30
N TRP A 812 -59.66 20.74 -56.02
CA TRP A 812 -59.22 21.73 -55.04
C TRP A 812 -57.83 22.28 -55.40
N GLN A 813 -57.75 23.61 -55.49
CA GLN A 813 -56.53 24.35 -55.77
C GLN A 813 -56.09 25.11 -54.52
N SER A 814 -54.79 25.17 -54.26
CA SER A 814 -54.25 25.97 -53.16
C SER A 814 -54.41 27.46 -53.46
N VAL A 815 -54.92 28.18 -52.47
CA VAL A 815 -55.03 29.65 -52.49
C VAL A 815 -53.86 30.24 -51.74
N ASP A 816 -53.66 29.83 -50.49
CA ASP A 816 -52.57 30.33 -49.64
C ASP A 816 -52.30 29.40 -48.45
N THR A 817 -51.13 29.58 -47.83
CA THR A 817 -50.82 29.09 -46.49
C THR A 817 -50.46 30.27 -45.60
N THR A 818 -51.29 30.57 -44.61
CA THR A 818 -51.23 31.84 -43.88
C THR A 818 -51.48 31.65 -42.38
N SER A 819 -50.92 32.52 -41.53
CA SER A 819 -51.32 32.65 -40.13
C SER A 819 -52.52 33.59 -39.94
N GLY A 820 -52.89 34.33 -40.99
CA GLY A 820 -54.07 35.20 -41.01
C GLY A 820 -55.39 34.43 -40.96
N ARG A 821 -56.47 35.12 -40.60
CA ARG A 821 -57.83 34.53 -40.48
C ARG A 821 -58.76 34.86 -41.64
N SER A 822 -58.18 35.46 -42.68
CA SER A 822 -58.92 35.85 -43.87
C SER A 822 -57.98 36.24 -45.00
N LEU A 823 -58.46 36.08 -46.23
CA LEU A 823 -57.72 36.40 -47.44
C LEU A 823 -58.62 37.15 -48.44
N PRO A 824 -58.10 38.14 -49.17
CA PRO A 824 -58.79 38.69 -50.33
C PRO A 824 -58.80 37.67 -51.48
N PHE A 825 -59.87 37.67 -52.28
CA PHE A 825 -59.99 36.83 -53.47
C PHE A 825 -60.78 37.55 -54.56
N THR A 826 -60.35 37.42 -55.82
CA THR A 826 -61.08 37.98 -56.96
C THR A 826 -61.52 36.87 -57.88
N GLY A 827 -62.83 36.58 -57.86
CA GLY A 827 -63.44 35.58 -58.72
C GLY A 827 -63.74 36.11 -60.12
N SER A 828 -63.84 35.21 -61.10
CA SER A 828 -64.45 35.49 -62.40
C SER A 828 -65.97 35.45 -62.29
N SER A 829 -66.64 36.36 -62.99
CA SER A 829 -68.11 36.44 -62.99
C SER A 829 -68.74 35.17 -63.57
N GLY A 830 -69.81 34.67 -62.94
CA GLY A 830 -70.59 33.52 -63.39
C GLY A 830 -70.02 32.15 -63.03
N LYS A 831 -68.96 32.09 -62.21
CA LYS A 831 -68.37 30.84 -61.74
C LYS A 831 -68.87 30.49 -60.33
N HIS A 832 -68.98 29.19 -60.04
CA HIS A 832 -69.26 28.68 -58.70
C HIS A 832 -67.94 28.50 -57.94
N TYR A 833 -67.88 28.99 -56.72
CA TYR A 833 -66.74 28.91 -55.82
C TYR A 833 -67.13 28.19 -54.55
N ARG A 834 -66.25 27.32 -54.06
CA ARG A 834 -66.32 26.76 -52.71
C ARG A 834 -64.94 26.83 -52.08
N PHE A 835 -64.86 27.33 -50.85
CA PHE A 835 -63.60 27.38 -50.11
C PHE A 835 -63.56 26.30 -49.04
N ARG A 836 -62.36 25.79 -48.75
CA ARG A 836 -62.09 24.97 -47.57
C ARG A 836 -60.83 25.43 -46.87
N VAL A 837 -60.83 25.35 -45.54
CA VAL A 837 -59.71 25.77 -44.69
C VAL A 837 -59.41 24.66 -43.68
N ARG A 838 -58.12 24.41 -43.40
CA ARG A 838 -57.69 23.60 -42.24
C ARG A 838 -56.57 24.31 -41.50
N ALA A 839 -56.54 24.15 -40.18
CA ALA A 839 -55.43 24.58 -39.33
C ALA A 839 -54.38 23.48 -39.16
N ILE A 840 -53.13 23.89 -38.93
CA ILE A 840 -52.00 23.05 -38.52
C ILE A 840 -51.44 23.68 -37.24
N ASP A 841 -51.14 22.86 -36.23
CA ASP A 841 -50.51 23.33 -34.99
C ASP A 841 -48.97 23.34 -35.03
N HIS A 842 -48.33 23.81 -33.95
CA HIS A 842 -46.87 23.83 -33.83
C HIS A 842 -46.23 22.44 -33.66
N ALA A 843 -46.99 21.40 -33.29
CA ALA A 843 -46.55 20.00 -33.32
C ALA A 843 -46.65 19.36 -34.73
N GLY A 844 -47.26 20.06 -35.69
CA GLY A 844 -47.50 19.63 -37.05
C GLY A 844 -48.68 18.67 -37.24
N ASN A 845 -49.67 18.65 -36.33
CA ASN A 845 -50.95 17.98 -36.55
C ASN A 845 -51.82 18.84 -37.46
N ALA A 846 -52.38 18.22 -38.50
CA ALA A 846 -53.27 18.89 -39.44
C ALA A 846 -54.73 18.58 -39.11
N GLY A 847 -55.52 19.63 -38.86
CA GLY A 847 -56.96 19.58 -38.74
C GLY A 847 -57.67 19.07 -39.99
N ALA A 848 -58.90 18.62 -39.81
CA ALA A 848 -59.79 18.36 -40.93
C ALA A 848 -60.09 19.66 -41.68
N TYR A 849 -60.33 19.56 -43.00
CA TYR A 849 -60.82 20.70 -43.78
C TYR A 849 -62.25 21.05 -43.38
N ALA A 850 -62.47 22.29 -42.97
CA ALA A 850 -63.79 22.89 -42.83
C ALA A 850 -64.21 23.48 -44.17
N TYR A 851 -65.37 23.05 -44.68
CA TYR A 851 -65.88 23.46 -45.98
C TYR A 851 -66.89 24.60 -45.83
N GLY A 852 -66.69 25.66 -46.62
CA GLY A 852 -67.66 26.72 -46.80
C GLY A 852 -68.83 26.27 -47.69
N THR A 853 -69.80 27.17 -47.84
CA THR A 853 -70.88 27.04 -48.82
C THR A 853 -70.34 27.20 -50.24
N THR A 854 -70.99 26.54 -51.20
CA THR A 854 -70.77 26.82 -52.62
C THR A 854 -71.61 28.05 -52.97
N PHE A 855 -71.03 29.02 -53.68
CA PHE A 855 -71.73 30.20 -54.13
C PHE A 855 -71.27 30.63 -55.54
N MET A 856 -72.16 31.25 -56.31
CA MET A 856 -71.86 31.85 -57.60
C MET A 856 -71.52 33.34 -57.40
N ALA A 857 -70.33 33.74 -57.83
CA ALA A 857 -69.92 35.13 -57.82
C ALA A 857 -70.32 35.78 -59.15
N ARG A 858 -71.11 36.85 -59.13
CA ARG A 858 -71.59 37.52 -60.35
C ARG A 858 -71.36 39.02 -60.31
N ARG A 859 -70.72 39.54 -61.35
CA ARG A 859 -70.70 40.96 -61.72
C ARG A 859 -71.79 41.23 -62.74
N ILE A 860 -72.58 42.27 -62.50
CA ILE A 860 -73.72 42.70 -63.30
C ILE A 860 -73.40 44.14 -63.72
N GLU A 861 -72.96 44.29 -64.98
CA GLU A 861 -72.57 45.59 -65.53
C GLU A 861 -73.77 46.54 -65.65
N ASP A 862 -73.52 47.85 -65.60
CA ASP A 862 -74.50 48.94 -65.71
C ASP A 862 -75.50 48.79 -66.87
N GLY A 863 -75.10 48.18 -67.98
CA GLY A 863 -75.93 47.91 -69.17
C GLY A 863 -76.79 46.64 -69.10
N SER A 864 -76.76 45.88 -68.01
CA SER A 864 -77.50 44.62 -67.90
C SER A 864 -79.02 44.83 -67.97
N ALA A 865 -79.71 43.93 -68.68
CA ALA A 865 -81.18 43.89 -68.71
C ALA A 865 -81.81 43.62 -67.33
N ASN A 866 -81.04 43.13 -66.35
CA ASN A 866 -81.50 42.93 -64.98
C ASN A 866 -81.62 44.24 -64.19
N ILE A 867 -81.10 45.34 -64.73
CA ILE A 867 -81.12 46.66 -64.11
C ILE A 867 -82.19 47.52 -64.79
N ARG A 868 -83.17 47.96 -64.01
CA ARG A 868 -84.18 48.94 -64.45
C ARG A 868 -83.80 50.33 -63.98
N TYR A 869 -83.63 51.24 -64.93
CA TYR A 869 -83.43 52.66 -64.64
C TYR A 869 -84.76 53.42 -64.62
N ILE A 870 -84.95 54.26 -63.62
CA ILE A 870 -86.09 55.15 -63.45
C ILE A 870 -85.60 56.59 -63.69
N ARG A 871 -86.30 57.30 -64.60
CA ARG A 871 -85.90 58.59 -65.20
C ARG A 871 -84.63 58.46 -66.08
N THR A 872 -84.20 59.56 -66.67
CA THR A 872 -83.08 59.59 -67.60
C THR A 872 -81.74 59.35 -66.89
N TRP A 873 -80.99 58.36 -67.39
CA TRP A 873 -79.59 58.10 -67.03
C TRP A 873 -78.72 58.21 -68.27
N SER A 874 -77.63 58.94 -68.18
CA SER A 874 -76.66 59.11 -69.27
C SER A 874 -75.65 57.98 -69.28
N LYS A 875 -75.21 57.56 -70.47
CA LYS A 875 -74.14 56.56 -70.63
C LYS A 875 -72.78 57.28 -70.66
N GLY A 876 -71.89 56.91 -69.75
CA GLY A 876 -70.48 57.28 -69.76
C GLY A 876 -69.61 56.24 -70.47
N SER A 877 -68.29 56.31 -70.29
CA SER A 877 -67.34 55.36 -70.90
C SER A 877 -67.46 53.94 -70.35
N THR A 878 -67.54 53.80 -69.03
CA THR A 878 -67.57 52.50 -68.32
C THR A 878 -68.68 52.40 -67.28
N SER A 879 -69.59 53.38 -67.24
CA SER A 879 -70.66 53.47 -66.24
C SER A 879 -71.85 54.26 -66.76
N ARG A 880 -73.03 54.05 -66.16
CA ARG A 880 -74.18 54.95 -66.30
C ARG A 880 -74.22 55.92 -65.15
N TYR A 881 -74.70 57.13 -65.39
CA TYR A 881 -74.76 58.16 -64.36
C TYR A 881 -76.01 59.02 -64.45
N ALA A 882 -76.40 59.58 -63.31
CA ALA A 882 -77.45 60.58 -63.20
C ALA A 882 -77.10 61.60 -62.11
N SER A 883 -77.56 62.83 -62.28
CA SER A 883 -77.38 63.92 -61.31
C SER A 883 -78.72 64.45 -60.78
N THR A 884 -79.83 64.06 -61.40
CA THR A 884 -81.18 64.56 -61.12
C THR A 884 -81.78 63.85 -59.91
N ARG A 885 -82.30 64.62 -58.96
CA ARG A 885 -83.00 64.08 -57.78
C ARG A 885 -84.12 63.13 -58.19
N GLY A 886 -84.17 61.97 -57.54
CA GLY A 886 -85.20 60.95 -57.78
C GLY A 886 -84.96 60.06 -59.00
N ALA A 887 -83.88 60.27 -59.77
CA ALA A 887 -83.39 59.24 -60.69
C ALA A 887 -82.95 58.03 -59.87
N ALA A 888 -83.33 56.83 -60.27
CA ALA A 888 -83.02 55.61 -59.51
C ALA A 888 -82.60 54.47 -60.43
N MET A 889 -81.76 53.59 -59.90
CA MET A 889 -81.45 52.30 -60.48
C MET A 889 -82.02 51.23 -59.56
N VAL A 890 -82.77 50.27 -60.11
CA VAL A 890 -83.38 49.16 -59.35
C VAL A 890 -82.94 47.84 -59.97
N MET A 891 -82.47 46.91 -59.13
CA MET A 891 -82.17 45.53 -59.52
C MET A 891 -82.81 44.57 -58.53
N ARG A 892 -83.52 43.56 -59.04
CA ARG A 892 -83.92 42.39 -58.27
C ARG A 892 -82.91 41.28 -58.49
N PHE A 893 -82.56 40.55 -57.44
CA PHE A 893 -81.62 39.44 -57.52
C PHE A 893 -81.96 38.38 -56.47
N TRP A 894 -81.44 37.18 -56.68
CA TRP A 894 -81.52 36.10 -55.72
C TRP A 894 -80.09 35.81 -55.24
N GLY A 895 -79.82 36.00 -53.95
CA GLY A 895 -78.46 35.89 -53.41
C GLY A 895 -78.36 36.23 -51.91
N THR A 896 -77.20 36.00 -51.32
CA THR A 896 -76.90 36.32 -49.91
C THR A 896 -76.17 37.64 -49.76
N ASP A 897 -75.58 38.18 -50.83
CA ASP A 897 -74.77 39.40 -50.77
C ASP A 897 -75.03 40.28 -51.99
N VAL A 898 -74.97 41.59 -51.78
CA VAL A 898 -74.94 42.58 -52.85
C VAL A 898 -73.90 43.65 -52.58
N ALA A 899 -73.21 44.09 -53.62
CA ALA A 899 -72.33 45.24 -53.55
C ALA A 899 -72.55 46.17 -54.75
N TRP A 900 -72.39 47.46 -54.50
CA TRP A 900 -72.45 48.50 -55.52
C TRP A 900 -71.05 49.01 -55.83
N ILE A 901 -70.71 48.97 -57.11
CA ILE A 901 -69.48 49.54 -57.66
C ILE A 901 -69.78 50.90 -58.30
N ALA A 902 -69.01 51.90 -57.88
CA ALA A 902 -69.03 53.23 -58.47
C ALA A 902 -67.63 53.85 -58.48
N THR A 903 -67.43 54.83 -59.35
CA THR A 903 -66.27 55.72 -59.22
C THR A 903 -66.57 56.81 -58.19
N LYS A 904 -65.55 57.17 -57.42
CA LYS A 904 -65.60 58.35 -56.52
C LYS A 904 -64.82 59.47 -57.16
N GLY A 905 -65.27 60.72 -57.04
CA GLY A 905 -64.59 61.82 -57.71
C GLY A 905 -65.07 63.21 -57.29
N PRO A 906 -64.37 64.26 -57.76
CA PRO A 906 -64.53 65.61 -57.24
C PRO A 906 -65.86 66.28 -57.64
N ASN A 907 -66.65 65.69 -58.53
CA ASN A 907 -67.97 66.17 -58.95
C ASN A 907 -69.09 65.14 -58.70
N ARG A 908 -68.85 64.16 -57.82
CA ARG A 908 -69.82 63.10 -57.50
C ARG A 908 -70.73 63.48 -56.33
N GLY A 909 -71.97 63.01 -56.39
CA GLY A 909 -73.04 63.32 -55.44
C GLY A 909 -73.32 62.22 -54.41
N LYS A 910 -74.43 62.38 -53.71
CA LYS A 910 -74.95 61.43 -52.72
C LYS A 910 -76.11 60.62 -53.29
N ALA A 911 -76.12 59.33 -53.00
CA ALA A 911 -77.24 58.45 -53.32
C ALA A 911 -77.78 57.78 -52.05
N ALA A 912 -79.09 57.65 -51.94
CA ALA A 912 -79.70 56.77 -50.95
C ALA A 912 -79.75 55.34 -51.51
N VAL A 913 -79.33 54.37 -50.69
CA VAL A 913 -79.45 52.95 -50.98
C VAL A 913 -80.66 52.42 -50.24
N TYR A 914 -81.54 51.74 -50.96
CA TYR A 914 -82.66 51.00 -50.42
C TYR A 914 -82.42 49.52 -50.69
N LEU A 915 -82.70 48.70 -49.69
CA LEU A 915 -82.74 47.25 -49.81
C LEU A 915 -84.16 46.81 -49.46
N ASP A 916 -84.79 46.05 -50.35
CA ASP A 916 -86.16 45.56 -50.18
C ASP A 916 -87.17 46.66 -49.85
N GLY A 917 -87.00 47.82 -50.50
CA GLY A 917 -87.84 49.01 -50.33
C GLY A 917 -87.53 49.85 -49.10
N VAL A 918 -86.66 49.38 -48.19
CA VAL A 918 -86.27 50.10 -46.97
C VAL A 918 -84.98 50.86 -47.19
N ARG A 919 -84.94 52.14 -46.82
CA ARG A 919 -83.72 52.96 -46.93
C ARG A 919 -82.70 52.53 -45.89
N VAL A 920 -81.57 51.96 -46.32
CA VAL A 920 -80.53 51.42 -45.43
C VAL A 920 -79.28 52.30 -45.33
N ALA A 921 -79.02 53.16 -46.32
CA ALA A 921 -77.82 54.01 -46.28
C ALA A 921 -77.94 55.27 -47.16
N VAL A 922 -77.06 56.23 -46.89
CA VAL A 922 -76.67 57.27 -47.83
C VAL A 922 -75.19 57.12 -48.13
N VAL A 923 -74.86 56.94 -49.40
CA VAL A 923 -73.47 56.80 -49.85
C VAL A 923 -73.04 58.12 -50.48
N ASN A 924 -71.96 58.69 -49.94
CA ASN A 924 -71.29 59.85 -50.51
C ASN A 924 -70.18 59.38 -51.46
N LEU A 925 -70.31 59.74 -52.75
CA LEU A 925 -69.33 59.36 -53.77
C LEU A 925 -68.23 60.42 -53.95
N TYR A 926 -68.21 61.47 -53.14
CA TYR A 926 -67.16 62.48 -53.20
C TYR A 926 -65.77 61.89 -52.88
N SER A 927 -64.78 62.32 -53.67
CA SER A 927 -63.35 62.18 -53.41
C SER A 927 -62.64 63.37 -54.05
N SER A 928 -61.63 63.96 -53.41
CA SER A 928 -60.87 65.10 -53.95
C SER A 928 -60.18 64.80 -55.29
N GLN A 929 -59.89 63.53 -55.54
CA GLN A 929 -59.36 63.01 -56.80
C GLN A 929 -60.32 61.97 -57.39
N LEU A 930 -60.28 61.81 -58.71
CA LEU A 930 -60.99 60.71 -59.38
C LEU A 930 -60.35 59.38 -58.96
N ARG A 931 -61.14 58.51 -58.34
CA ARG A 931 -60.76 57.16 -57.95
C ARG A 931 -61.48 56.16 -58.85
N GLY A 932 -60.74 55.14 -59.28
CA GLY A 932 -61.28 54.05 -60.09
C GLY A 932 -62.45 53.30 -59.42
N PRO A 933 -63.14 52.45 -60.18
CA PRO A 933 -64.30 51.69 -59.68
C PRO A 933 -63.95 50.89 -58.43
N SER A 934 -64.73 51.06 -57.37
CA SER A 934 -64.57 50.34 -56.11
C SER A 934 -65.92 50.03 -55.49
N ILE A 935 -65.97 49.05 -54.59
CA ILE A 935 -67.17 48.73 -53.82
C ILE A 935 -67.47 49.91 -52.88
N VAL A 936 -68.45 50.74 -53.24
CA VAL A 936 -68.85 51.91 -52.45
C VAL A 936 -69.90 51.58 -51.40
N TYR A 937 -70.61 50.46 -51.60
CA TYR A 937 -71.56 49.91 -50.65
C TYR A 937 -71.60 48.38 -50.77
N ALA A 938 -71.81 47.70 -49.65
CA ALA A 938 -71.95 46.25 -49.58
C ALA A 938 -72.91 45.90 -48.46
N TRP A 939 -73.66 44.82 -48.67
CA TRP A 939 -74.61 44.27 -47.70
C TRP A 939 -74.69 42.74 -47.85
N SER A 940 -74.96 42.06 -46.74
CA SER A 940 -75.13 40.61 -46.65
C SER A 940 -76.40 40.29 -45.86
N TRP A 941 -77.08 39.22 -46.25
CA TRP A 941 -78.20 38.61 -45.54
C TRP A 941 -77.77 37.25 -44.97
N ASP A 942 -78.42 36.83 -43.88
CA ASP A 942 -78.10 35.55 -43.21
C ASP A 942 -78.55 34.33 -44.02
N GLU A 943 -79.56 34.51 -44.89
CA GLU A 943 -80.15 33.45 -45.69
C GLU A 943 -80.22 33.83 -47.17
N LEU A 944 -80.21 32.80 -48.02
CA LEU A 944 -80.36 32.95 -49.45
C LEU A 944 -81.82 33.33 -49.78
N GLY A 945 -82.04 34.49 -50.37
CA GLY A 945 -83.39 34.98 -50.66
C GLY A 945 -83.50 35.83 -51.92
N SER A 946 -84.74 36.20 -52.24
CA SER A 946 -85.07 37.18 -53.28
C SER A 946 -85.00 38.57 -52.68
N HIS A 947 -84.09 39.40 -53.20
CA HIS A 947 -83.85 40.75 -52.72
C HIS A 947 -83.91 41.77 -53.86
N SER A 948 -84.00 43.03 -53.50
CA SER A 948 -83.90 44.17 -54.39
C SER A 948 -82.98 45.23 -53.82
N ILE A 949 -82.15 45.80 -54.67
CA ILE A 949 -81.36 46.99 -54.38
C ILE A 949 -81.84 48.14 -55.26
N GLU A 950 -82.13 49.26 -54.62
CA GLU A 950 -82.39 50.53 -55.31
C GLU A 950 -81.34 51.57 -54.89
N ILE A 951 -80.72 52.21 -55.88
CA ILE A 951 -79.81 53.34 -55.69
C ILE A 951 -80.49 54.58 -56.24
N ARG A 952 -80.93 55.47 -55.34
CA ARG A 952 -81.70 56.67 -55.66
C ARG A 952 -80.83 57.92 -55.50
N VAL A 953 -80.67 58.68 -56.58
CA VAL A 953 -79.93 59.94 -56.61
C VAL A 953 -80.67 60.99 -55.76
N LEU A 954 -79.98 61.56 -54.77
CA LEU A 954 -80.57 62.57 -53.88
C LEU A 954 -80.56 63.98 -54.47
N GLY A 955 -79.78 64.22 -55.53
CA GLY A 955 -79.56 65.56 -56.10
C GLY A 955 -78.81 66.49 -55.15
N THR A 956 -78.15 65.93 -54.13
CA THR A 956 -77.30 66.65 -53.17
C THR A 956 -75.88 66.08 -53.19
N HIS A 957 -74.91 66.88 -52.77
CA HIS A 957 -73.50 66.51 -52.74
C HIS A 957 -72.85 66.90 -51.40
N ASP A 958 -71.60 66.48 -51.21
CA ASP A 958 -70.72 67.04 -50.18
C ASP A 958 -70.37 68.48 -50.56
N ILE A 959 -70.24 69.42 -49.62
CA ILE A 959 -69.93 70.83 -49.93
C ILE A 959 -68.64 71.00 -50.76
N ARG A 960 -67.72 70.03 -50.69
CA ARG A 960 -66.46 70.03 -51.43
C ARG A 960 -66.57 69.47 -52.85
N SER A 961 -67.72 68.91 -53.23
CA SER A 961 -67.96 68.34 -54.56
C SER A 961 -68.43 69.42 -55.53
N LYS A 962 -68.02 69.31 -56.79
CA LYS A 962 -68.40 70.20 -57.90
C LYS A 962 -69.71 69.77 -58.58
N GLY A 963 -70.40 68.74 -58.08
CA GLY A 963 -71.62 68.25 -58.73
C GLY A 963 -72.31 67.08 -58.02
N ASN A 964 -73.50 66.76 -58.51
CA ASN A 964 -74.41 65.75 -57.96
C ASN A 964 -74.32 64.37 -58.62
N ARG A 965 -73.29 64.12 -59.44
CA ARG A 965 -73.24 62.93 -60.30
C ARG A 965 -73.12 61.64 -59.48
N VAL A 966 -74.03 60.70 -59.67
CA VAL A 966 -73.98 59.35 -59.09
C VAL A 966 -73.71 58.36 -60.21
N ASP A 967 -72.66 57.55 -60.04
CA ASP A 967 -72.29 56.53 -61.03
C ASP A 967 -72.76 55.14 -60.59
N ILE A 968 -73.25 54.37 -61.57
CA ILE A 968 -73.41 52.93 -61.50
C ILE A 968 -72.42 52.33 -62.51
N ASP A 969 -71.36 51.69 -62.01
CA ASP A 969 -70.42 50.92 -62.84
C ASP A 969 -70.93 49.47 -62.96
N ALA A 970 -71.10 48.81 -61.81
CA ALA A 970 -71.66 47.48 -61.75
C ALA A 970 -72.28 47.20 -60.38
N LEU A 971 -73.09 46.15 -60.32
CA LEU A 971 -73.45 45.49 -59.07
C LEU A 971 -72.77 44.12 -58.98
N LEU A 972 -72.39 43.72 -57.77
CA LEU A 972 -71.90 42.38 -57.48
C LEU A 972 -72.94 41.63 -56.66
N THR A 973 -73.07 40.34 -56.89
CA THR A 973 -73.91 39.45 -56.07
C THR A 973 -73.17 38.15 -55.78
N LEU A 974 -73.40 37.60 -54.59
CA LEU A 974 -73.07 36.21 -54.25
C LEU A 974 -74.39 35.45 -54.09
N LYS A 975 -74.49 34.26 -54.72
CA LYS A 975 -75.70 33.43 -54.73
C LYS A 975 -75.40 32.01 -54.32
#